data_AF-A0AAJ6TLM2-F1
#
_entry.id   AF-A0AAJ6TLM2-F1
#
_cell.length_a   1.000
_cell.length_b   1.000
_cell.length_c   1.000
_cell.angle_alpha   90.00
_cell.angle_beta   90.00
_cell.angle_gamma   90.00
#
_symmetry.space_group_name_H-M   'P 1'
#
loop_
_entity.id
_entity.type
_entity.pdbx_description
1 polymer ?
#
loop_
_entity_poly.entity_id
_entity_poly.type
_entity_poly.pdbx_seq_one_letter_code
_entity_poly.pdbx_strand_id
1 'polypeptide(L)'
;MFIQNIIMIRHALLAMCFLIILLSMLFALVLADPLFTICSSTEYGNYDLKSPFGKNVKIVLETLPSITSSTGYNSTAIGELPDKVTGKALCRGDVTSSACQTCLRDASQKLLKDCESKEAIIWYERCQIHYSFQNITSLYVYAGKYPDMESHNKSVSDPVHFYDNVRFLMDKLSNAAALNRSKLMFETGEIKFSRNETIYGHVQCTRDIREDECQKCLSSALIDLKGCCSSKQGGIIVSRNCNVRFELYKYYNTSSHLITFPTPKGRSNWKMVAIIVFIPTMVLPIVIGSFIFCLRRKRRRQRDMERNHLKLLKESASPIGFTTTEEGRLVSSEDLPFMDLSTIRAATDNFSDSNKLGQGGFGTVYKGVLTNVKEIAVKRLSIKSWQGLEEFKNEFMLIEKLQHRNLVRLLGCGMEGEEKLLIYEFMPNKSLDIFIFDAERRAQLDWETCYNIIGGIARGLLYLHEDSRLRIIHRDLKPSNVLLDHEMVAKISDFGMARFFGENQNKANTRRVVGTFGYMAPEYAMEGIFSVKSDVFSFGVILLEIISGKRSSGFYLTEHGQTLLAYAWRLWIEGKAMEFVDPLLVERSPAEGILRCLHIGLLCVQKDPADRPTMSFVDLALASDPIALPQPQQPAFSLIKIVPAHKSSSTDRSVNQMTVSSFLPR
;
A
#
# COMPACT_ATOMS: atom_id res chain seq x y z
N MET A 1 51.73 -2.11 -55.57
CA MET A 1 50.45 -2.75 -55.95
C MET A 1 50.11 -3.96 -55.07
N PHE A 2 51.02 -4.93 -54.88
CA PHE A 2 50.76 -6.13 -54.07
C PHE A 2 50.44 -5.87 -52.58
N ILE A 3 51.14 -4.93 -51.93
CA ILE A 3 50.96 -4.62 -50.50
C ILE A 3 49.61 -3.94 -50.22
N GLN A 4 49.13 -3.09 -51.13
CA GLN A 4 47.82 -2.44 -51.00
C GLN A 4 46.66 -3.44 -51.07
N ASN A 5 46.76 -4.45 -51.94
CA ASN A 5 45.76 -5.51 -52.02
C ASN A 5 45.70 -6.36 -50.74
N ILE A 6 46.84 -6.62 -50.10
CA ILE A 6 46.88 -7.38 -48.84
C ILE A 6 46.25 -6.59 -47.69
N ILE A 7 46.50 -5.28 -47.62
CA ILE A 7 45.90 -4.40 -46.60
C ILE A 7 44.37 -4.33 -46.80
N MET A 8 43.92 -4.20 -48.05
CA MET A 8 42.50 -4.10 -48.38
C MET A 8 41.75 -5.42 -48.08
N ILE A 9 42.36 -6.58 -48.36
CA ILE A 9 41.80 -7.90 -48.00
C ILE A 9 41.74 -8.07 -46.47
N ARG A 10 42.76 -7.59 -45.74
CA ARG A 10 42.78 -7.65 -44.27
C ARG A 10 41.69 -6.79 -43.64
N HIS A 11 41.43 -5.59 -44.18
CA HIS A 11 40.32 -4.75 -43.74
C HIS A 11 38.95 -5.33 -44.10
N ALA A 12 38.80 -5.95 -45.27
CA ALA A 12 37.57 -6.63 -45.67
C ALA A 12 37.26 -7.85 -44.79
N LEU A 13 38.27 -8.63 -44.42
CA LEU A 13 38.14 -9.75 -43.48
C LEU A 13 37.77 -9.28 -42.08
N LEU A 14 38.40 -8.21 -41.58
CA LEU A 14 38.05 -7.60 -40.29
C LEU A 14 36.62 -7.06 -40.28
N ALA A 15 36.18 -6.42 -41.37
CA ALA A 15 34.82 -5.94 -41.51
C ALA A 15 33.79 -7.09 -41.57
N MET A 16 34.10 -8.19 -42.26
CA MET A 16 33.26 -9.39 -42.25
C MET A 16 33.20 -10.05 -40.87
N CYS A 17 34.34 -10.18 -40.17
CA CYS A 17 34.34 -10.66 -38.79
C CYS A 17 33.51 -9.77 -37.86
N PHE A 18 33.60 -8.45 -38.01
CA PHE A 18 32.81 -7.51 -37.23
C PHE A 18 31.32 -7.59 -37.55
N LEU A 19 30.96 -7.80 -38.82
CA LEU A 19 29.57 -8.01 -39.25
C LEU A 19 29.02 -9.35 -38.74
N ILE A 20 29.83 -10.41 -38.74
CA ILE A 20 29.46 -11.72 -38.17
C ILE A 20 29.30 -11.63 -36.66
N ILE A 21 30.15 -10.86 -35.95
CA ILE A 21 30.00 -10.59 -34.51
C ILE A 21 28.75 -9.73 -34.26
N LEU A 22 28.44 -8.74 -35.10
CA LEU A 22 27.20 -7.95 -34.98
C LEU A 22 25.96 -8.82 -35.24
N LEU A 23 26.02 -9.70 -36.26
CA LEU A 23 24.96 -10.64 -36.60
C LEU A 23 24.81 -11.74 -35.55
N SER A 24 25.89 -12.18 -34.89
CA SER A 24 25.82 -13.13 -33.78
C SER A 24 25.32 -12.48 -32.48
N MET A 25 25.62 -11.19 -32.25
CA MET A 25 25.04 -10.38 -31.18
C MET A 25 23.56 -10.04 -31.43
N LEU A 26 23.13 -9.94 -32.69
CA LEU A 26 21.71 -9.86 -33.10
C LEU A 26 20.96 -11.18 -32.94
N PHE A 27 21.69 -12.31 -32.85
CA PHE A 27 21.14 -13.65 -32.63
C PHE A 27 21.24 -14.14 -31.18
N ALA A 28 21.59 -13.26 -30.23
CA ALA A 28 21.18 -13.50 -28.85
C ALA A 28 19.65 -13.57 -28.89
N LEU A 29 19.08 -14.78 -28.73
CA LEU A 29 17.66 -14.93 -28.48
C LEU A 29 17.32 -13.98 -27.35
N VAL A 30 16.64 -12.89 -27.65
CA VAL A 30 15.96 -12.09 -26.63
C VAL A 30 14.83 -12.98 -26.15
N LEU A 31 15.16 -13.88 -25.21
CA LEU A 31 14.16 -14.46 -24.33
C LEU A 31 13.48 -13.26 -23.68
N ALA A 32 12.21 -13.06 -23.99
CA ALA A 32 11.45 -12.00 -23.33
C ALA A 32 11.55 -12.22 -21.82
N ASP A 33 11.92 -11.20 -21.06
CA ASP A 33 11.89 -11.32 -19.61
C ASP A 33 10.45 -11.44 -19.12
N PRO A 34 10.19 -12.24 -18.07
CA PRO A 34 8.86 -12.29 -17.47
C PRO A 34 8.46 -10.89 -16.98
N LEU A 35 7.17 -10.59 -17.06
CA LEU A 35 6.60 -9.43 -16.40
C LEU A 35 6.81 -9.55 -14.89
N PHE A 36 6.46 -10.69 -14.29
CA PHE A 36 6.64 -10.88 -12.86
C PHE A 36 6.68 -12.36 -12.54
N THR A 37 7.35 -12.71 -11.44
CA THR A 37 7.44 -14.08 -10.93
C THR A 37 7.30 -14.06 -9.41
N ILE A 38 6.46 -14.93 -8.86
CA ILE A 38 6.31 -15.14 -7.42
C ILE A 38 6.59 -16.61 -7.12
N CYS A 39 7.54 -16.86 -6.20
CA CYS A 39 7.79 -18.17 -5.61
C CYS A 39 7.42 -18.10 -4.11
N SER A 40 6.26 -18.63 -3.71
CA SER A 40 5.71 -18.50 -2.35
C SER A 40 6.34 -19.49 -1.36
N SER A 41 7.57 -19.25 -0.92
CA SER A 41 8.29 -20.13 0.02
C SER A 41 7.82 -20.02 1.47
N THR A 42 7.29 -18.87 1.89
CA THR A 42 6.92 -18.56 3.28
C THR A 42 5.61 -19.19 3.75
N GLU A 43 4.72 -19.55 2.83
CA GLU A 43 3.36 -19.99 3.15
C GLU A 43 3.25 -21.53 3.23
N TYR A 44 4.02 -22.25 2.41
CA TYR A 44 3.90 -23.71 2.24
C TYR A 44 5.23 -24.47 2.21
N GLY A 45 6.35 -23.76 2.36
CA GLY A 45 7.70 -24.32 2.34
C GLY A 45 8.23 -24.63 0.93
N ASN A 46 9.48 -25.09 0.90
CA ASN A 46 10.18 -25.48 -0.33
C ASN A 46 10.08 -26.99 -0.58
N TYR A 47 10.34 -27.40 -1.83
CA TYR A 47 10.46 -28.80 -2.22
C TYR A 47 11.84 -29.07 -2.86
N ASP A 48 12.32 -30.30 -2.77
CA ASP A 48 13.46 -30.77 -3.55
C ASP A 48 12.95 -31.23 -4.93
N LEU A 49 13.57 -30.78 -6.02
CA LEU A 49 13.29 -31.23 -7.40
C LEU A 49 13.28 -32.76 -7.56
N LYS A 50 14.04 -33.50 -6.74
CA LYS A 50 14.08 -34.98 -6.76
C LYS A 50 12.97 -35.64 -5.96
N SER A 51 12.26 -34.89 -5.11
CA SER A 51 11.12 -35.39 -4.33
C SER A 51 9.95 -35.81 -5.22
N PRO A 52 9.00 -36.64 -4.73
CA PRO A 52 7.80 -36.98 -5.48
C PRO A 52 7.00 -35.74 -5.92
N PHE A 53 6.81 -34.76 -5.02
CA PHE A 53 6.24 -33.45 -5.37
C PHE A 53 7.01 -32.75 -6.49
N GLY A 54 8.34 -32.67 -6.41
CA GLY A 54 9.18 -32.04 -7.43
C GLY A 54 9.08 -32.69 -8.80
N LYS A 55 8.96 -34.03 -8.85
CA LYS A 55 8.67 -34.78 -10.08
C LYS A 55 7.29 -34.42 -10.64
N ASN A 56 6.28 -34.31 -9.79
CA ASN A 56 4.93 -33.93 -10.21
C ASN A 56 4.89 -32.48 -10.75
N VAL A 57 5.62 -31.54 -10.14
CA VAL A 57 5.77 -30.16 -10.67
C VAL A 57 6.37 -30.20 -12.07
N LYS A 58 7.44 -30.97 -12.27
CA LYS A 58 8.07 -31.12 -13.59
C LYS A 58 7.11 -31.65 -14.64
N ILE A 59 6.35 -32.71 -14.33
CA ILE A 59 5.36 -33.29 -15.25
C ILE A 59 4.28 -32.26 -15.60
N VAL A 60 3.76 -31.53 -14.61
CA VAL A 60 2.76 -30.47 -14.84
C VAL A 60 3.31 -29.39 -15.79
N LEU A 61 4.51 -28.88 -15.53
CA LEU A 61 5.12 -27.80 -16.31
C LEU A 61 5.54 -28.24 -17.73
N GLU A 62 5.88 -29.51 -17.93
CA GLU A 62 6.15 -30.07 -19.27
C GLU A 62 4.86 -30.34 -20.06
N THR A 63 3.74 -30.62 -19.37
CA THR A 63 2.45 -30.94 -20.00
C THR A 63 1.65 -29.69 -20.39
N LEU A 64 1.64 -28.65 -19.54
CA LEU A 64 0.81 -27.45 -19.74
C LEU A 64 0.97 -26.78 -21.13
N PRO A 65 2.18 -26.63 -21.70
CA PRO A 65 2.35 -25.96 -22.98
C PRO A 65 1.61 -26.64 -24.14
N SER A 66 1.57 -27.96 -24.20
CA SER A 66 0.93 -28.70 -25.29
C SER A 66 -0.59 -28.64 -25.18
N ILE A 67 -1.14 -28.94 -23.99
CA ILE A 67 -2.59 -29.00 -23.76
C ILE A 67 -3.27 -27.63 -23.76
N THR A 68 -2.51 -26.54 -23.56
CA THR A 68 -3.03 -25.17 -23.54
C THR A 68 -2.91 -24.47 -24.89
N SER A 69 -2.02 -24.93 -25.77
CA SER A 69 -1.72 -24.25 -27.04
C SER A 69 -2.94 -24.03 -27.95
N SER A 70 -3.86 -25.00 -28.01
CA SER A 70 -5.04 -24.94 -28.88
C SER A 70 -6.21 -24.21 -28.24
N THR A 71 -6.40 -24.34 -26.93
CA THR A 71 -7.54 -23.76 -26.21
C THR A 71 -7.23 -22.36 -25.69
N GLY A 72 -5.98 -22.07 -25.37
CA GLY A 72 -5.54 -20.84 -24.71
C GLY A 72 -5.79 -20.80 -23.19
N TYR A 73 -6.42 -21.82 -22.60
CA TYR A 73 -6.51 -22.01 -21.15
C TYR A 73 -6.63 -23.51 -20.84
N ASN A 74 -5.88 -24.00 -19.86
CA ASN A 74 -6.03 -25.37 -19.37
C ASN A 74 -5.59 -25.50 -17.91
N SER A 75 -6.11 -26.51 -17.23
CA SER A 75 -5.72 -26.89 -15.87
C SER A 75 -5.55 -28.39 -15.77
N THR A 76 -4.48 -28.84 -15.12
CA THR A 76 -4.22 -30.26 -14.87
C THR A 76 -3.75 -30.48 -13.44
N ALA A 77 -3.97 -31.67 -12.91
CA ALA A 77 -3.45 -32.07 -11.61
C ALA A 77 -2.73 -33.42 -11.73
N ILE A 78 -1.56 -33.53 -11.12
CA ILE A 78 -0.71 -34.72 -11.17
C ILE A 78 -0.35 -35.15 -9.74
N GLY A 79 -0.44 -36.45 -9.48
CA GLY A 79 -0.15 -37.04 -8.18
C GLY A 79 -1.34 -37.05 -7.21
N GLU A 80 -1.15 -37.75 -6.10
CA GLU A 80 -2.09 -37.85 -4.98
C GLU A 80 -1.54 -37.12 -3.75
N LEU A 81 -2.41 -36.80 -2.78
CA LEU A 81 -1.97 -36.17 -1.53
C LEU A 81 -0.96 -37.09 -0.79
N PRO A 82 0.14 -36.54 -0.23
CA PRO A 82 0.46 -35.12 -0.07
C PRO A 82 1.25 -34.47 -1.22
N ASP A 83 1.61 -35.23 -2.27
CA ASP A 83 2.49 -34.80 -3.36
C ASP A 83 1.74 -34.27 -4.59
N LYS A 84 0.42 -34.09 -4.49
CA LYS A 84 -0.42 -33.58 -5.58
C LYS A 84 0.00 -32.17 -5.98
N VAL A 85 0.10 -31.93 -7.28
CA VAL A 85 0.36 -30.62 -7.88
C VAL A 85 -0.74 -30.28 -8.86
N THR A 86 -1.37 -29.12 -8.67
CA THR A 86 -2.32 -28.54 -9.63
C THR A 86 -1.61 -27.44 -10.41
N GLY A 87 -1.64 -27.51 -11.73
CA GLY A 87 -1.13 -26.47 -12.63
C GLY A 87 -2.22 -25.87 -13.50
N LYS A 88 -2.15 -24.56 -13.72
CA LYS A 88 -3.01 -23.79 -14.62
C LYS A 88 -2.15 -22.96 -15.56
N ALA A 89 -2.56 -22.86 -16.82
CA ALA A 89 -1.92 -22.02 -17.82
C ALA A 89 -2.97 -21.22 -18.59
N LEU A 90 -2.65 -19.97 -18.90
CA LEU A 90 -3.49 -19.06 -19.68
C LEU A 90 -2.63 -18.34 -20.72
N CYS A 91 -3.11 -18.28 -21.95
CA CYS A 91 -2.53 -17.47 -23.02
C CYS A 91 -3.44 -16.27 -23.32
N ARG A 92 -2.84 -15.16 -23.75
CA ARG A 92 -3.60 -13.96 -24.11
C ARG A 92 -4.52 -14.25 -25.30
N GLY A 93 -5.76 -13.77 -25.29
CA GLY A 93 -6.80 -14.25 -26.21
C GLY A 93 -6.55 -14.01 -27.70
N ASP A 94 -5.59 -13.16 -28.08
CA ASP A 94 -5.22 -12.85 -29.47
C ASP A 94 -3.96 -13.59 -29.97
N VAL A 95 -3.32 -14.43 -29.14
CA VAL A 95 -2.08 -15.12 -29.52
C VAL A 95 -2.34 -16.43 -30.24
N THR A 96 -1.52 -16.74 -31.25
CA THR A 96 -1.62 -18.00 -32.00
C THR A 96 -1.20 -19.19 -31.14
N SER A 97 -1.65 -20.39 -31.51
CA SER A 97 -1.30 -21.61 -30.77
C SER A 97 0.21 -21.86 -30.69
N SER A 98 0.96 -21.54 -31.75
CA SER A 98 2.43 -21.65 -31.75
C SER A 98 3.10 -20.65 -30.80
N ALA A 99 2.62 -19.40 -30.76
CA ALA A 99 3.11 -18.37 -29.86
C ALA A 99 2.75 -18.68 -28.40
N CYS A 100 1.54 -19.17 -28.15
CA CYS A 100 1.09 -19.65 -26.85
C CYS A 100 1.99 -20.77 -26.33
N GLN A 101 2.22 -21.80 -27.15
CA GLN A 101 3.05 -22.95 -26.77
C GLN A 101 4.50 -22.54 -26.46
N THR A 102 5.06 -21.63 -27.27
CA THR A 102 6.43 -21.13 -27.06
C THR A 102 6.53 -20.36 -25.74
N CYS A 103 5.62 -19.41 -25.51
CA CYS A 103 5.58 -18.63 -24.27
C CYS A 103 5.45 -19.51 -23.02
N LEU A 104 4.55 -20.50 -23.06
CA LEU A 104 4.34 -21.42 -21.95
C LEU A 104 5.57 -22.31 -21.71
N ARG A 105 6.30 -22.72 -22.75
CA ARG A 105 7.53 -23.49 -22.61
C ARG A 105 8.62 -22.68 -21.92
N ASP A 106 8.79 -21.42 -22.31
CA ASP A 106 9.76 -20.51 -21.70
C ASP A 106 9.40 -20.25 -20.22
N ALA A 107 8.12 -19.98 -19.94
CA ALA A 107 7.60 -19.81 -18.59
C ALA A 107 7.82 -21.06 -17.72
N SER A 108 7.57 -22.27 -18.24
CA SER A 108 7.82 -23.53 -17.54
C SER A 108 9.30 -23.73 -17.22
N GLN A 109 10.20 -23.45 -18.16
CA GLN A 109 11.65 -23.55 -17.95
C GLN A 109 12.13 -22.56 -16.90
N LYS A 110 11.62 -21.33 -16.94
CA LYS A 110 11.93 -20.28 -15.96
C LYS A 110 11.47 -20.66 -14.55
N LEU A 111 10.25 -21.19 -14.41
CA LEU A 111 9.72 -21.67 -13.13
C LEU A 111 10.54 -22.84 -12.55
N LEU A 112 10.93 -23.81 -13.39
CA LEU A 112 11.76 -24.94 -12.96
C LEU A 112 13.17 -24.52 -12.50
N LYS A 113 13.68 -23.41 -13.07
CA LYS A 113 15.01 -22.90 -12.76
C LYS A 113 15.02 -22.00 -11.53
N ASP A 114 14.02 -21.13 -11.39
CA ASP A 114 14.06 -20.00 -10.47
C ASP A 114 13.20 -20.22 -9.21
N CYS A 115 12.28 -21.19 -9.19
CA CYS A 115 11.40 -21.45 -8.04
C CYS A 115 11.54 -22.88 -7.48
N GLU A 116 11.75 -22.97 -6.16
CA GLU A 116 11.74 -24.22 -5.37
C GLU A 116 10.55 -24.28 -4.38
N SER A 117 9.60 -23.34 -4.49
CA SER A 117 8.44 -23.23 -3.59
C SER A 117 7.29 -24.12 -4.00
N LYS A 118 6.50 -24.64 -3.05
CA LYS A 118 5.33 -25.48 -3.35
C LYS A 118 4.17 -24.77 -4.05
N GLU A 119 4.27 -23.45 -4.21
CA GLU A 119 3.41 -22.64 -5.05
C GLU A 119 4.25 -21.60 -5.79
N ALA A 120 4.02 -21.44 -7.09
CA ALA A 120 4.62 -20.36 -7.87
C ALA A 120 3.75 -19.94 -9.05
N ILE A 121 3.85 -18.67 -9.41
CA ILE A 121 3.16 -18.07 -10.56
C ILE A 121 4.10 -17.15 -11.32
N ILE A 122 4.04 -17.23 -12.65
CA ILE A 122 4.82 -16.40 -13.57
C ILE A 122 3.91 -15.77 -14.61
N TRP A 123 4.16 -14.51 -14.93
CA TRP A 123 3.46 -13.77 -15.98
C TRP A 123 4.45 -13.34 -17.05
N TYR A 124 4.08 -13.59 -18.29
CA TYR A 124 4.67 -13.06 -19.50
C TYR A 124 3.62 -12.21 -20.22
N GLU A 125 4.08 -11.39 -21.17
CA GLU A 125 3.19 -10.55 -22.00
C GLU A 125 2.14 -11.33 -22.80
N ARG A 126 2.41 -12.61 -23.07
CA ARG A 126 1.58 -13.47 -23.92
C ARG A 126 0.96 -14.64 -23.16
N CYS A 127 1.41 -14.95 -21.95
CA CYS A 127 0.94 -16.11 -21.20
C CYS A 127 1.26 -16.03 -19.70
N GLN A 128 0.64 -16.89 -18.90
CA GLN A 128 0.96 -17.08 -17.48
C GLN A 128 0.85 -18.56 -17.11
N ILE A 129 1.61 -18.98 -16.10
CA ILE A 129 1.55 -20.31 -15.49
C ILE A 129 1.51 -20.18 -13.98
N HIS A 130 0.61 -20.94 -13.33
CA HIS A 130 0.50 -21.07 -11.89
C HIS A 130 0.48 -22.55 -11.51
N TYR A 131 1.34 -22.97 -10.58
CA TYR A 131 1.22 -24.28 -9.93
C TYR A 131 1.10 -24.14 -8.41
N SER A 132 0.38 -25.07 -7.77
CA SER A 132 0.18 -25.11 -6.33
C SER A 132 -0.09 -26.53 -5.83
N PHE A 133 0.24 -26.80 -4.56
CA PHE A 133 -0.03 -28.07 -3.88
C PHE A 133 -1.51 -28.27 -3.50
N GLN A 134 -2.30 -27.18 -3.39
CA GLN A 134 -3.75 -27.25 -3.14
C GLN A 134 -4.55 -27.02 -4.42
N ASN A 135 -5.85 -27.35 -4.37
CA ASN A 135 -6.78 -26.82 -5.36
C ASN A 135 -6.71 -25.29 -5.28
N ILE A 136 -6.29 -24.67 -6.39
CA ILE A 136 -6.21 -23.22 -6.55
C ILE A 136 -7.64 -22.67 -6.44
N THR A 137 -8.03 -22.33 -5.23
CA THR A 137 -9.29 -21.66 -4.90
C THR A 137 -9.06 -20.15 -5.00
N SER A 138 -10.07 -19.44 -5.49
CA SER A 138 -10.05 -18.01 -5.82
C SER A 138 -9.73 -17.12 -4.62
N LEU A 139 -8.44 -16.98 -4.31
CA LEU A 139 -7.89 -15.94 -3.46
C LEU A 139 -7.17 -14.91 -4.33
N TYR A 140 -7.58 -13.65 -4.20
CA TYR A 140 -7.07 -12.51 -4.95
C TYR A 140 -5.64 -12.16 -4.51
N VAL A 141 -4.65 -12.88 -5.03
CA VAL A 141 -3.25 -12.47 -4.87
C VAL A 141 -2.90 -11.53 -6.01
N TYR A 142 -2.58 -10.31 -5.64
CA TYR A 142 -2.31 -9.20 -6.53
C TYR A 142 -0.81 -9.02 -6.72
N ALA A 143 -0.35 -8.94 -7.97
CA ALA A 143 1.06 -8.87 -8.33
C ALA A 143 1.26 -7.82 -9.44
N GLY A 144 0.99 -6.55 -9.16
CA GLY A 144 1.20 -5.49 -10.16
C GLY A 144 2.69 -5.25 -10.43
N LYS A 145 3.17 -5.56 -11.65
CA LYS A 145 4.38 -4.93 -12.20
C LYS A 145 4.01 -3.54 -12.74
N TYR A 146 4.73 -2.52 -12.28
CA TYR A 146 4.72 -1.18 -12.85
C TYR A 146 5.68 -1.17 -14.07
N PRO A 147 5.39 -0.45 -15.16
CA PRO A 147 6.28 -0.40 -16.33
C PRO A 147 7.70 0.02 -15.92
N ASP A 148 8.71 -0.55 -16.60
CA ASP A 148 10.14 -0.44 -16.27
C ASP A 148 10.60 1.00 -16.03
N MET A 149 11.68 1.15 -15.26
CA MET A 149 12.30 2.43 -14.88
C MET A 149 12.67 3.33 -16.09
N GLU A 150 12.68 2.83 -17.33
CA GLU A 150 12.85 3.69 -18.52
C GLU A 150 11.59 4.51 -18.89
N SER A 151 10.42 4.19 -18.32
CA SER A 151 9.16 4.92 -18.54
C SER A 151 9.06 6.25 -17.76
N HIS A 152 10.11 6.63 -17.01
CA HIS A 152 10.16 7.88 -16.25
C HIS A 152 9.98 9.16 -17.09
N ASN A 153 10.03 9.07 -18.42
CA ASN A 153 9.94 10.24 -19.32
C ASN A 153 8.59 10.45 -20.02
N LYS A 154 7.54 9.65 -19.76
CA LYS A 154 6.28 9.70 -20.53
C LYS A 154 5.05 9.94 -19.65
N SER A 155 4.90 11.18 -19.20
CA SER A 155 3.68 11.67 -18.55
C SER A 155 2.71 12.25 -19.58
N VAL A 156 1.41 12.21 -19.28
CA VAL A 156 0.36 12.83 -20.11
C VAL A 156 0.09 14.26 -19.66
N SER A 157 -0.18 15.16 -20.59
CA SER A 157 -0.37 16.60 -20.32
C SER A 157 -1.65 16.92 -19.54
N ASP A 158 -2.72 16.14 -19.73
CA ASP A 158 -3.97 16.23 -18.96
C ASP A 158 -4.29 14.86 -18.32
N PRO A 159 -3.71 14.55 -17.15
CA PRO A 159 -3.88 13.26 -16.49
C PRO A 159 -5.33 12.93 -16.12
N VAL A 160 -6.14 13.94 -15.78
CA VAL A 160 -7.51 13.71 -15.32
C VAL A 160 -8.37 13.29 -16.50
N HIS A 161 -8.38 14.08 -17.58
CA HIS A 161 -9.17 13.76 -18.77
C HIS A 161 -8.67 12.50 -19.47
N PHE A 162 -7.36 12.31 -19.53
CA PHE A 162 -6.75 11.10 -20.09
C PHE A 162 -7.24 9.86 -19.35
N TYR A 163 -7.15 9.87 -18.02
CA TYR A 163 -7.54 8.71 -17.24
C TYR A 163 -9.06 8.48 -17.24
N ASP A 164 -9.89 9.51 -17.37
CA ASP A 164 -11.33 9.31 -17.57
C ASP A 164 -11.63 8.51 -18.85
N ASN A 165 -10.88 8.78 -19.94
CA ASN A 165 -10.97 7.99 -21.17
C ASN A 165 -10.46 6.55 -20.98
N VAL A 166 -9.32 6.36 -20.27
CA VAL A 166 -8.81 5.02 -19.93
C VAL A 166 -9.83 4.24 -19.10
N ARG A 167 -10.39 4.85 -18.06
CA ARG A 167 -11.38 4.24 -17.17
C ARG A 167 -12.64 3.84 -17.94
N PHE A 168 -13.14 4.73 -18.79
CA PHE A 168 -14.31 4.46 -19.61
C PHE A 168 -14.07 3.31 -20.59
N LEU A 169 -12.91 3.30 -21.27
CA LEU A 169 -12.50 2.18 -22.13
C LEU A 169 -12.47 0.88 -21.33
N MET A 170 -11.78 0.86 -20.20
CA MET A 170 -11.59 -0.34 -19.39
C MET A 170 -12.88 -0.88 -18.78
N ASP A 171 -13.79 -0.02 -18.33
CA ASP A 171 -15.10 -0.45 -17.82
C ASP A 171 -15.93 -1.14 -18.91
N LYS A 172 -15.93 -0.60 -20.14
CA LYS A 172 -16.60 -1.22 -21.29
C LYS A 172 -16.00 -2.58 -21.64
N LEU A 173 -14.67 -2.66 -21.68
CA LEU A 173 -13.97 -3.92 -21.95
C LEU A 173 -14.23 -4.95 -20.84
N SER A 174 -14.22 -4.53 -19.58
CA SER A 174 -14.42 -5.43 -18.44
C SER A 174 -15.81 -6.06 -18.45
N ASN A 175 -16.84 -5.25 -18.68
CA ASN A 175 -18.21 -5.74 -18.81
C ASN A 175 -18.36 -6.71 -19.99
N ALA A 176 -17.75 -6.41 -21.13
CA ALA A 176 -17.83 -7.27 -22.32
C ALA A 176 -17.09 -8.60 -22.12
N ALA A 177 -15.92 -8.59 -21.48
CA ALA A 177 -15.14 -9.79 -21.21
C ALA A 177 -15.81 -10.68 -20.16
N ALA A 178 -16.42 -10.10 -19.12
CA ALA A 178 -17.08 -10.84 -18.06
C ALA A 178 -18.39 -11.50 -18.53
N LEU A 179 -19.19 -10.82 -19.36
CA LEU A 179 -20.52 -11.28 -19.78
C LEU A 179 -20.51 -12.21 -21.00
N ASN A 180 -19.42 -12.26 -21.77
CA ASN A 180 -19.38 -13.01 -23.03
C ASN A 180 -18.34 -14.13 -23.03
N ARG A 181 -18.72 -15.32 -22.52
CA ARG A 181 -17.85 -16.50 -22.50
C ARG A 181 -17.37 -16.96 -23.88
N SER A 182 -18.14 -16.70 -24.93
CA SER A 182 -17.76 -17.05 -26.31
C SER A 182 -16.52 -16.28 -26.81
N LYS A 183 -16.16 -15.18 -26.14
CA LYS A 183 -14.94 -14.42 -26.39
C LYS A 183 -13.78 -14.80 -25.49
N LEU A 184 -13.81 -16.01 -24.91
CA LEU A 184 -12.70 -16.54 -24.11
C LEU A 184 -12.37 -15.68 -22.86
N MET A 185 -13.35 -14.89 -22.39
CA MET A 185 -13.21 -13.91 -21.30
C MET A 185 -12.06 -12.93 -21.54
N PHE A 186 -11.86 -12.53 -22.80
CA PHE A 186 -10.84 -11.61 -23.28
C PHE A 186 -11.48 -10.55 -24.18
N GLU A 187 -11.15 -9.28 -23.96
CA GLU A 187 -11.62 -8.18 -24.81
C GLU A 187 -10.53 -7.15 -25.06
N THR A 188 -10.62 -6.52 -26.23
CA THR A 188 -9.72 -5.44 -26.66
C THR A 188 -10.53 -4.27 -27.18
N GLY A 189 -10.01 -3.05 -27.06
CA GLY A 189 -10.68 -1.87 -27.60
C GLY A 189 -9.78 -0.67 -27.66
N GLU A 190 -10.26 0.33 -28.40
CA GLU A 190 -9.54 1.58 -28.61
C GLU A 190 -10.46 2.79 -28.45
N ILE A 191 -9.92 3.89 -27.92
CA ILE A 191 -10.63 5.16 -27.76
C ILE A 191 -9.75 6.30 -28.26
N LYS A 192 -10.31 7.17 -29.11
CA LYS A 192 -9.63 8.38 -29.58
C LYS A 192 -9.63 9.41 -28.47
N PHE A 193 -8.44 9.73 -27.96
CA PHE A 193 -8.25 10.74 -26.92
C PHE A 193 -8.01 12.13 -27.52
N SER A 194 -7.17 12.20 -28.56
CA SER A 194 -6.88 13.45 -29.27
C SER A 194 -6.83 13.22 -30.80
N ARG A 195 -6.54 14.25 -31.59
CA ARG A 195 -6.39 14.10 -33.05
C ARG A 195 -5.28 13.11 -33.43
N ASN A 196 -4.25 12.98 -32.59
CA ASN A 196 -3.06 12.19 -32.86
C ASN A 196 -2.86 11.05 -31.86
N GLU A 197 -3.66 10.95 -30.81
CA GLU A 197 -3.48 9.93 -29.76
C GLU A 197 -4.72 9.06 -29.62
N THR A 198 -4.48 7.75 -29.69
CA THR A 198 -5.46 6.69 -29.45
C THR A 198 -4.97 5.86 -28.28
N ILE A 199 -5.87 5.55 -27.36
CA ILE A 199 -5.58 4.68 -26.22
C ILE A 199 -6.05 3.28 -26.60
N TYR A 200 -5.16 2.29 -26.50
CA TYR A 200 -5.42 0.88 -26.77
C TYR A 200 -5.44 0.12 -25.46
N GLY A 201 -6.46 -0.73 -25.26
CA GLY A 201 -6.67 -1.47 -24.02
C GLY A 201 -7.05 -2.92 -24.23
N HIS A 202 -6.67 -3.78 -23.29
CA HIS A 202 -7.22 -5.13 -23.18
C HIS A 202 -7.48 -5.51 -21.72
N VAL A 203 -8.41 -6.45 -21.55
CA VAL A 203 -8.70 -7.10 -20.28
C VAL A 203 -8.86 -8.60 -20.50
N GLN A 204 -8.54 -9.40 -19.49
CA GLN A 204 -8.69 -10.84 -19.55
C GLN A 204 -8.94 -11.46 -18.19
N CYS A 205 -9.78 -12.51 -18.14
CA CYS A 205 -9.94 -13.39 -16.99
C CYS A 205 -9.49 -14.81 -17.31
N THR A 206 -9.13 -15.58 -16.28
CA THR A 206 -9.04 -17.04 -16.38
C THR A 206 -10.43 -17.63 -16.61
N ARG A 207 -10.50 -18.82 -17.22
CA ARG A 207 -11.78 -19.38 -17.69
C ARG A 207 -12.43 -20.35 -16.71
N ASP A 208 -11.82 -20.53 -15.54
CA ASP A 208 -12.33 -21.35 -14.44
C ASP A 208 -13.19 -20.58 -13.43
N ILE A 209 -13.25 -19.25 -13.54
CA ILE A 209 -14.02 -18.39 -12.65
C ILE A 209 -15.37 -17.99 -13.23
N ARG A 210 -16.30 -17.60 -12.36
CA ARG A 210 -17.64 -17.14 -12.78
C ARG A 210 -17.60 -15.73 -13.34
N GLU A 211 -18.65 -15.35 -14.05
CA GLU A 211 -18.80 -14.01 -14.65
C GLU A 211 -18.79 -12.91 -13.57
N ASP A 212 -19.44 -13.16 -12.44
CA ASP A 212 -19.45 -12.24 -11.30
C ASP A 212 -18.08 -12.13 -10.61
N GLU A 213 -17.30 -13.21 -10.61
CA GLU A 213 -15.94 -13.23 -10.07
C GLU A 213 -14.95 -12.53 -11.01
N CYS A 214 -15.12 -12.71 -12.33
CA CYS A 214 -14.34 -12.01 -13.34
C CYS A 214 -14.60 -10.51 -13.27
N GLN A 215 -15.87 -10.10 -13.18
CA GLN A 215 -16.23 -8.69 -13.02
C GLN A 215 -15.61 -8.08 -11.76
N LYS A 216 -15.65 -8.78 -10.62
CA LYS A 216 -15.01 -8.35 -9.37
C LYS A 216 -13.49 -8.23 -9.53
N CYS A 217 -12.85 -9.22 -10.15
CA CYS A 217 -11.41 -9.22 -10.38
C CYS A 217 -11.00 -8.03 -11.25
N LEU A 218 -11.65 -7.83 -12.39
CA LEU A 218 -11.37 -6.72 -13.30
C LEU A 218 -11.65 -5.38 -12.64
N SER A 219 -12.76 -5.23 -11.91
CA SER A 219 -13.07 -4.00 -11.17
C SER A 219 -11.99 -3.64 -10.15
N SER A 220 -11.46 -4.64 -9.42
CA SER A 220 -10.32 -4.45 -8.53
C SER A 220 -9.08 -4.01 -9.29
N ALA A 221 -8.76 -4.70 -10.39
CA ALA A 221 -7.62 -4.37 -11.23
C ALA A 221 -7.70 -2.93 -11.80
N LEU A 222 -8.90 -2.39 -12.05
CA LEU A 222 -9.06 -0.99 -12.46
C LEU A 222 -8.79 0.02 -11.34
N ILE A 223 -9.09 -0.32 -10.08
CA ILE A 223 -8.74 0.50 -8.92
C ILE A 223 -7.21 0.61 -8.83
N ASP A 224 -6.51 -0.52 -8.99
CA ASP A 224 -5.06 -0.53 -8.95
C ASP A 224 -4.44 0.13 -10.18
N LEU A 225 -5.05 -0.02 -11.36
CA LEU A 225 -4.64 0.68 -12.57
C LEU A 225 -4.71 2.22 -12.39
N LYS A 226 -5.71 2.71 -11.64
CA LYS A 226 -5.81 4.13 -11.25
C LYS A 226 -4.66 4.54 -10.35
N GLY A 227 -4.37 3.71 -9.35
CA GLY A 227 -3.28 3.92 -8.40
C GLY A 227 -1.92 3.96 -9.09
N CYS A 228 -1.67 3.04 -10.04
CA CYS A 228 -0.38 2.94 -10.69
C CYS A 228 -0.13 3.97 -11.78
N CYS A 229 -1.14 4.22 -12.60
CA CYS A 229 -0.90 4.61 -13.99
C CYS A 229 -1.77 5.78 -14.46
N SER A 230 -2.47 6.47 -13.54
CA SER A 230 -3.37 7.58 -13.89
C SER A 230 -2.71 8.79 -14.57
N SER A 231 -1.39 8.94 -14.44
CA SER A 231 -0.62 10.00 -15.11
C SER A 231 0.39 9.47 -16.14
N LYS A 232 0.26 8.20 -16.55
CA LYS A 232 1.21 7.49 -17.41
C LYS A 232 0.59 7.21 -18.77
N GLN A 233 1.43 7.13 -19.80
CA GLN A 233 1.01 6.77 -21.17
C GLN A 233 0.70 5.27 -21.33
N GLY A 234 1.04 4.44 -20.35
CA GLY A 234 0.75 3.00 -20.34
C GLY A 234 0.68 2.47 -18.91
N GLY A 235 0.07 1.29 -18.77
CA GLY A 235 -0.07 0.62 -17.48
C GLY A 235 -0.53 -0.82 -17.64
N ILE A 236 0.05 -1.71 -16.84
CA ILE A 236 -0.28 -3.14 -16.80
C ILE A 236 -0.52 -3.58 -15.37
N ILE A 237 -1.58 -4.35 -15.16
CA ILE A 237 -1.91 -5.00 -13.90
C ILE A 237 -2.08 -6.49 -14.20
N VAL A 238 -1.38 -7.32 -13.44
CA VAL A 238 -1.51 -8.78 -13.51
C VAL A 238 -1.90 -9.36 -12.15
N SER A 239 -2.74 -10.39 -12.18
CA SER A 239 -3.16 -11.14 -10.98
C SER A 239 -3.32 -12.62 -11.30
N ARG A 240 -3.64 -13.44 -10.29
CA ARG A 240 -3.88 -14.88 -10.50
C ARG A 240 -4.99 -15.14 -11.52
N ASN A 241 -6.07 -14.36 -11.47
CA ASN A 241 -7.32 -14.64 -12.17
C ASN A 241 -7.69 -13.63 -13.27
N CYS A 242 -7.10 -12.44 -13.29
CA CYS A 242 -7.37 -11.45 -14.32
C CYS A 242 -6.22 -10.47 -14.55
N ASN A 243 -6.16 -9.92 -15.76
CA ASN A 243 -5.14 -8.96 -16.19
C ASN A 243 -5.80 -7.78 -16.92
N VAL A 244 -5.25 -6.57 -16.76
CA VAL A 244 -5.66 -5.38 -17.53
C VAL A 244 -4.44 -4.60 -18.01
N ARG A 245 -4.48 -4.03 -19.22
CA ARG A 245 -3.41 -3.19 -19.74
C ARG A 245 -3.93 -2.11 -20.67
N PHE A 246 -3.33 -0.91 -20.62
CA PHE A 246 -3.45 0.10 -21.68
C PHE A 246 -2.09 0.62 -22.16
N GLU A 247 -2.05 1.10 -23.41
CA GLU A 247 -0.91 1.77 -24.03
C GLU A 247 -1.39 2.79 -25.08
N LEU A 248 -0.51 3.70 -25.52
CA LEU A 248 -0.73 4.60 -26.66
C LEU A 248 -0.39 3.99 -28.03
N TYR A 249 0.02 2.72 -28.06
CA TYR A 249 0.30 1.97 -29.28
C TYR A 249 -0.45 0.64 -29.27
N LYS A 250 -0.79 0.13 -30.46
CA LYS A 250 -1.46 -1.17 -30.59
C LYS A 250 -0.46 -2.30 -30.37
N TYR A 251 -0.76 -3.23 -29.45
CA TYR A 251 0.12 -4.35 -29.08
C TYR A 251 -0.59 -5.73 -29.15
N TYR A 252 -1.82 -5.76 -29.65
CA TYR A 252 -2.62 -6.97 -29.86
C TYR A 252 -3.02 -7.11 -31.34
N ASN A 253 -3.22 -8.34 -31.79
CA ASN A 253 -3.43 -8.64 -33.21
C ASN A 253 -4.90 -8.58 -33.67
N THR A 254 -5.85 -8.58 -32.74
CA THR A 254 -7.28 -8.55 -33.06
C THR A 254 -7.75 -7.16 -33.54
N SER A 255 -8.81 -7.13 -34.35
CA SER A 255 -9.52 -5.90 -34.71
C SER A 255 -10.25 -5.35 -33.48
N SER A 256 -9.88 -4.15 -33.03
CA SER A 256 -10.54 -3.45 -31.93
C SER A 256 -11.74 -2.64 -32.42
N HIS A 257 -12.79 -2.56 -31.59
CA HIS A 257 -13.91 -1.66 -31.83
C HIS A 257 -13.56 -0.26 -31.28
N LEU A 258 -13.80 0.77 -32.09
CA LEU A 258 -13.66 2.16 -31.67
C LEU A 258 -14.78 2.53 -30.70
N ILE A 259 -14.43 2.82 -29.44
CA ILE A 259 -15.36 3.26 -28.41
C ILE A 259 -15.42 4.79 -28.42
N THR A 260 -16.62 5.36 -28.29
CA THR A 260 -16.83 6.82 -28.30
C THR A 260 -17.04 7.33 -26.86
N PHE A 261 -16.20 8.26 -26.42
CA PHE A 261 -16.36 8.93 -25.12
C PHE A 261 -17.54 9.93 -25.17
N PRO A 262 -18.47 9.94 -24.20
CA PRO A 262 -19.58 10.88 -24.19
C PRO A 262 -19.08 12.31 -23.88
N THR A 263 -19.25 13.24 -24.81
CA THR A 263 -18.98 14.67 -24.57
C THR A 263 -20.20 15.34 -23.90
N PRO A 264 -20.00 16.27 -22.94
CA PRO A 264 -21.10 17.03 -22.35
C PRO A 264 -21.86 17.84 -23.41
N LYS A 265 -23.20 17.79 -23.38
CA LYS A 265 -24.07 18.59 -24.26
C LYS A 265 -23.74 20.08 -24.12
N GLY A 266 -23.33 20.69 -25.23
CA GLY A 266 -22.89 22.08 -25.30
C GLY A 266 -23.97 23.09 -24.90
N ARG A 267 -23.56 24.08 -24.12
CA ARG A 267 -24.32 25.31 -23.87
C ARG A 267 -24.07 26.26 -25.05
N SER A 268 -25.14 26.61 -25.77
CA SER A 268 -25.20 27.39 -27.01
C SER A 268 -24.24 28.61 -27.10
N ASN A 269 -23.56 28.68 -28.26
CA ASN A 269 -22.51 29.63 -28.67
C ASN A 269 -23.00 31.05 -29.03
N TRP A 270 -24.11 31.54 -28.48
CA TRP A 270 -24.59 32.92 -28.74
C TRP A 270 -23.82 33.99 -27.93
N LYS A 271 -23.31 33.65 -26.74
CA LYS A 271 -22.63 34.62 -25.87
C LYS A 271 -21.23 35.02 -26.34
N MET A 272 -20.59 34.21 -27.20
CA MET A 272 -19.24 34.46 -27.72
C MET A 272 -19.20 35.57 -28.79
N VAL A 273 -20.28 35.77 -29.56
CA VAL A 273 -20.32 36.77 -30.64
C VAL A 273 -20.49 38.19 -30.09
N ALA A 274 -21.22 38.37 -28.98
CA ALA A 274 -21.36 39.67 -28.32
C ALA A 274 -20.06 40.16 -27.65
N ILE A 275 -19.21 39.24 -27.18
CA ILE A 275 -17.96 39.52 -26.45
C ILE A 275 -16.85 40.01 -27.41
N ILE A 276 -16.79 39.48 -28.63
CA ILE A 276 -15.70 39.77 -29.58
C ILE A 276 -15.81 41.20 -30.15
N VAL A 277 -17.01 41.78 -30.20
CA VAL A 277 -17.23 43.12 -30.81
C VAL A 277 -17.25 44.24 -29.76
N PHE A 278 -17.83 44.03 -28.57
CA PHE A 278 -18.02 45.09 -27.58
C PHE A 278 -16.86 45.29 -26.60
N ILE A 279 -16.04 44.26 -26.37
CA ILE A 279 -14.95 44.33 -25.40
C ILE A 279 -13.73 45.12 -25.92
N PRO A 280 -13.31 45.03 -27.20
CA PRO A 280 -12.14 45.78 -27.68
C PRO A 280 -12.35 47.30 -27.64
N THR A 281 -13.57 47.77 -27.86
CA THR A 281 -13.90 49.20 -27.94
C THR A 281 -13.96 49.87 -26.57
N MET A 282 -14.34 49.14 -25.52
CA MET A 282 -14.40 49.64 -24.14
C MET A 282 -13.13 49.39 -23.32
N VAL A 283 -12.38 48.30 -23.61
CA VAL A 283 -11.20 47.93 -22.82
C VAL A 283 -9.95 48.72 -23.25
N LEU A 284 -9.81 49.07 -24.52
CA LEU A 284 -8.62 49.75 -25.02
C LEU A 284 -8.38 51.15 -24.39
N PRO A 285 -9.39 52.03 -24.21
CA PRO A 285 -9.20 53.31 -23.53
C PRO A 285 -8.89 53.13 -22.04
N ILE A 286 -9.47 52.11 -21.39
CA ILE A 286 -9.25 51.80 -19.97
C ILE A 286 -7.84 51.25 -19.75
N VAL A 287 -7.33 50.43 -20.66
CA VAL A 287 -5.96 49.90 -20.60
C VAL A 287 -4.94 51.00 -20.87
N ILE A 288 -5.19 51.91 -21.82
CA ILE A 288 -4.30 53.05 -22.08
C ILE A 288 -4.32 54.03 -20.89
N GLY A 289 -5.50 54.33 -20.35
CA GLY A 289 -5.66 55.16 -19.14
C GLY A 289 -4.99 54.54 -17.91
N SER A 290 -5.16 53.22 -17.72
CA SER A 290 -4.51 52.43 -16.66
C SER A 290 -3.00 52.34 -16.86
N PHE A 291 -2.51 52.27 -18.09
CA PHE A 291 -1.08 52.26 -18.41
C PHE A 291 -0.43 53.62 -18.12
N ILE A 292 -1.06 54.72 -18.52
CA ILE A 292 -0.59 56.08 -18.21
C ILE A 292 -0.67 56.35 -16.70
N PHE A 293 -1.73 55.89 -16.03
CA PHE A 293 -1.85 55.94 -14.57
C PHE A 293 -0.80 55.07 -13.88
N CYS A 294 -0.49 53.87 -14.39
CA CYS A 294 0.57 53.00 -13.89
C CYS A 294 1.95 53.58 -14.11
N LEU A 295 2.22 54.28 -15.22
CA LEU A 295 3.50 54.96 -15.44
C LEU A 295 3.67 56.18 -14.52
N ARG A 296 2.60 56.95 -14.30
CA ARG A 296 2.56 58.04 -13.31
C ARG A 296 2.68 57.53 -11.87
N ARG A 297 2.05 56.39 -11.56
CA ARG A 297 2.13 55.69 -10.27
C ARG A 297 3.48 55.00 -10.07
N LYS A 298 4.15 54.53 -11.13
CA LYS A 298 5.51 53.94 -11.08
C LYS A 298 6.54 55.04 -10.81
N ARG A 299 6.42 56.23 -11.41
CA ARG A 299 7.28 57.39 -11.09
C ARG A 299 7.04 58.01 -9.69
N ARG A 300 5.82 57.89 -9.13
CA ARG A 300 5.55 58.24 -7.71
C ARG A 300 6.02 57.13 -6.75
N ARG A 301 5.73 55.85 -7.05
CA ARG A 301 6.18 54.68 -6.27
C ARG A 301 7.70 54.55 -6.21
N GLN A 302 8.45 54.95 -7.25
CA GLN A 302 9.91 54.85 -7.22
C GLN A 302 10.53 55.83 -6.20
N ARG A 303 9.85 56.95 -5.90
CA ARG A 303 10.24 57.88 -4.82
C ARG A 303 9.74 57.46 -3.42
N ASP A 304 8.63 56.73 -3.34
CA ASP A 304 8.12 56.15 -2.09
C ASP A 304 8.79 54.81 -1.72
N MET A 305 9.33 54.08 -2.71
CA MET A 305 9.94 52.76 -2.55
C MET A 305 11.33 52.86 -1.89
N GLU A 306 12.14 53.89 -2.18
CA GLU A 306 13.39 54.11 -1.45
C GLU A 306 13.18 54.44 0.04
N ARG A 307 12.07 55.10 0.39
CA ARG A 307 11.75 55.44 1.79
C ARG A 307 11.09 54.28 2.56
N ASN A 308 10.38 53.38 1.86
CA ASN A 308 9.74 52.20 2.46
C ASN A 308 10.63 50.95 2.46
N HIS A 309 11.63 50.84 1.58
CA HIS A 309 12.59 49.71 1.59
C HIS A 309 13.45 49.70 2.87
N LEU A 310 13.73 50.86 3.47
CA LEU A 310 14.49 50.96 4.72
C LEU A 310 13.63 50.64 5.97
N LYS A 311 12.29 50.76 5.88
CA LYS A 311 11.37 50.41 6.98
C LYS A 311 10.94 48.94 6.94
N LEU A 312 10.76 48.35 5.75
CA LEU A 312 10.39 46.93 5.59
C LEU A 312 11.57 45.96 5.78
N LEU A 313 12.82 46.40 5.60
CA LEU A 313 14.00 45.60 5.92
C LEU A 313 14.19 45.35 7.43
N LYS A 314 13.44 46.05 8.29
CA LYS A 314 13.57 45.94 9.75
C LYS A 314 12.44 45.15 10.42
N GLU A 315 11.37 44.78 9.70
CA GLU A 315 10.15 44.25 10.33
C GLU A 315 9.61 42.95 9.69
N SER A 316 10.32 42.34 8.73
CA SER A 316 9.88 41.07 8.11
C SER A 316 11.00 40.07 7.81
N ALA A 317 12.18 40.25 8.40
CA ALA A 317 13.26 39.27 8.36
C ALA A 317 13.30 38.43 9.65
N SER A 318 12.42 37.41 9.73
CA SER A 318 12.64 36.05 10.29
C SER A 318 11.26 35.36 10.36
N PRO A 319 11.07 34.15 9.80
CA PRO A 319 11.78 32.94 10.20
C PRO A 319 12.59 32.27 9.07
N ILE A 320 13.81 31.87 9.44
CA ILE A 320 14.84 31.06 8.76
C ILE A 320 14.34 29.59 8.58
N GLY A 321 14.74 28.76 7.60
CA GLY A 321 15.65 28.89 6.46
C GLY A 321 15.92 27.52 5.82
N PHE A 322 16.07 27.46 4.49
CA PHE A 322 16.79 26.39 3.78
C PHE A 322 17.19 26.92 2.40
N THR A 323 18.47 27.17 2.17
CA THR A 323 19.01 27.51 0.85
C THR A 323 20.16 26.56 0.52
N THR A 324 20.03 25.83 -0.59
CA THR A 324 21.06 24.96 -1.15
C THR A 324 22.12 25.81 -1.84
N THR A 325 23.39 25.72 -1.44
CA THR A 325 24.52 26.18 -2.26
C THR A 325 25.08 25.03 -3.10
N GLU A 326 25.75 25.36 -4.20
CA GLU A 326 26.20 24.43 -5.27
C GLU A 326 27.22 23.36 -4.84
N GLU A 327 27.50 23.18 -3.54
CA GLU A 327 28.38 22.13 -3.00
C GLU A 327 27.69 21.21 -1.97
N GLY A 328 26.36 21.23 -1.87
CA GLY A 328 25.61 20.19 -1.13
C GLY A 328 25.68 20.25 0.40
N ARG A 329 26.19 21.33 1.00
CA ARG A 329 26.08 21.58 2.45
C ARG A 329 24.81 22.38 2.78
N LEU A 330 24.08 21.90 3.79
CA LEU A 330 22.86 22.50 4.30
C LEU A 330 23.07 23.09 5.69
N VAL A 331 22.67 24.35 5.88
CA VAL A 331 22.79 25.10 7.13
C VAL A 331 21.39 25.30 7.73
N SER A 332 21.30 25.04 9.04
CA SER A 332 20.10 24.84 9.88
C SER A 332 19.25 26.09 10.15
N SER A 333 17.94 25.89 10.43
CA SER A 333 17.18 26.76 11.33
C SER A 333 17.62 26.53 12.78
N GLU A 334 17.57 27.56 13.61
CA GLU A 334 18.35 27.68 14.86
C GLU A 334 17.96 26.76 16.05
N ASP A 335 17.01 25.81 15.94
CA ASP A 335 16.41 25.20 17.14
C ASP A 335 16.61 23.67 17.36
N LEU A 336 17.20 22.90 16.42
CA LEU A 336 17.59 21.50 16.68
C LEU A 336 19.10 21.26 16.58
N PRO A 337 19.71 20.51 17.53
CA PRO A 337 21.12 20.16 17.45
C PRO A 337 21.40 19.25 16.27
N PHE A 338 22.16 19.75 15.29
CA PHE A 338 22.83 18.90 14.31
C PHE A 338 24.01 18.19 14.99
N MET A 339 24.17 16.89 14.74
CA MET A 339 25.27 16.10 15.27
C MET A 339 26.09 15.50 14.14
N ASP A 340 27.41 15.74 14.20
CA ASP A 340 28.34 15.22 13.21
C ASP A 340 28.35 13.69 13.16
N LEU A 341 28.45 13.13 11.95
CA LEU A 341 28.45 11.68 11.74
C LEU A 341 29.58 10.99 12.50
N SER A 342 30.73 11.64 12.67
CA SER A 342 31.85 11.15 13.48
C SER A 342 31.44 10.91 14.94
N THR A 343 30.70 11.85 15.53
CA THR A 343 30.18 11.74 16.90
C THR A 343 29.15 10.61 16.99
N ILE A 344 28.25 10.50 16.00
CA ILE A 344 27.23 9.44 15.99
C ILE A 344 27.87 8.05 15.81
N ARG A 345 28.86 7.93 14.93
CA ARG A 345 29.64 6.69 14.76
C ARG A 345 30.37 6.32 16.04
N ALA A 346 31.03 7.26 16.70
CA ALA A 346 31.69 6.99 17.98
C ALA A 346 30.67 6.53 19.05
N ALA A 347 29.51 7.20 19.14
CA ALA A 347 28.48 6.86 20.10
C ALA A 347 27.85 5.47 19.86
N THR A 348 27.76 5.04 18.61
CA THR A 348 27.11 3.77 18.22
C THR A 348 28.10 2.62 17.99
N ASP A 349 29.39 2.82 18.29
CA ASP A 349 30.46 1.88 17.93
C ASP A 349 30.42 1.51 16.44
N ASN A 350 30.45 2.54 15.60
CA ASN A 350 30.34 2.47 14.15
C ASN A 350 29.13 1.68 13.64
N PHE A 351 27.96 1.88 14.26
CA PHE A 351 26.72 1.15 13.96
C PHE A 351 26.88 -0.38 14.10
N SER A 352 27.63 -0.82 15.12
CA SER A 352 27.83 -2.24 15.41
C SER A 352 26.51 -2.98 15.60
N ASP A 353 26.44 -4.22 15.11
CA ASP A 353 25.27 -5.10 15.29
C ASP A 353 25.00 -5.40 16.77
N SER A 354 26.01 -5.32 17.66
CA SER A 354 25.81 -5.47 19.11
C SER A 354 24.97 -4.34 19.72
N ASN A 355 24.96 -3.17 19.08
CA ASN A 355 24.17 -2.01 19.50
C ASN A 355 22.82 -1.94 18.79
N LYS A 356 22.47 -2.91 17.94
CA LYS A 356 21.21 -2.90 17.20
C LYS A 356 20.02 -3.12 18.12
N LEU A 357 19.09 -2.16 18.14
CA LEU A 357 17.85 -2.21 18.91
C LEU A 357 16.70 -2.83 18.12
N GLY A 358 16.68 -2.61 16.81
CA GLY A 358 15.65 -3.14 15.91
C GLY A 358 15.87 -2.73 14.45
N GLN A 359 15.19 -3.40 13.53
CA GLN A 359 15.22 -3.10 12.11
C GLN A 359 13.82 -3.27 11.51
N GLY A 360 13.37 -2.26 10.77
CA GLY A 360 12.08 -2.25 10.08
C GLY A 360 12.21 -1.76 8.64
N GLY A 361 11.06 -1.58 7.97
CA GLY A 361 11.02 -1.05 6.59
C GLY A 361 11.59 0.36 6.42
N PHE A 362 11.74 1.10 7.53
CA PHE A 362 12.16 2.50 7.57
C PHE A 362 13.63 2.70 7.95
N GLY A 363 14.35 1.62 8.27
CA GLY A 363 15.76 1.69 8.66
C GLY A 363 16.10 0.83 9.87
N THR A 364 17.33 1.00 10.35
CA THR A 364 17.85 0.28 11.52
C THR A 364 18.06 1.24 12.67
N VAL A 365 17.67 0.84 13.87
CA VAL A 365 17.83 1.64 15.09
C VAL A 365 18.95 1.06 15.93
N TYR A 366 19.88 1.91 16.35
CA TYR A 366 21.04 1.55 17.16
C TYR A 366 20.99 2.27 18.51
N LYS A 367 21.44 1.60 19.57
CA LYS A 367 21.77 2.23 20.84
C LYS A 367 23.08 3.00 20.65
N GLY A 368 23.15 4.20 21.21
CA GLY A 368 24.40 4.94 21.31
C GLY A 368 24.58 5.55 22.70
N VAL A 369 25.82 5.85 23.04
CA VAL A 369 26.17 6.56 24.27
C VAL A 369 27.02 7.78 23.90
N LEU A 370 26.49 8.98 24.15
CA LEU A 370 27.22 10.22 23.92
C LEU A 370 28.31 10.43 24.98
N THR A 371 29.27 11.32 24.71
CA THR A 371 30.44 11.61 25.58
C THR A 371 30.06 12.08 26.99
N ASN A 372 28.85 12.59 27.17
CA ASN A 372 28.27 12.94 28.48
C ASN A 372 27.50 11.78 29.14
N VAL A 373 27.74 10.53 28.72
CA VAL A 373 27.08 9.30 29.20
C VAL A 373 25.56 9.27 28.94
N LYS A 374 25.06 10.17 28.08
CA LYS A 374 23.65 10.17 27.69
C LYS A 374 23.38 9.05 26.68
N GLU A 375 22.53 8.11 27.07
CA GLU A 375 22.03 7.07 26.16
C GLU A 375 21.06 7.67 25.14
N ILE A 376 21.24 7.26 23.88
CA ILE A 376 20.44 7.70 22.74
C ILE A 376 20.02 6.51 21.88
N ALA A 377 18.96 6.70 21.10
CA ALA A 377 18.58 5.80 20.03
C ALA A 377 18.79 6.49 18.68
N VAL A 378 19.57 5.88 17.79
CA VAL A 378 19.93 6.42 16.48
C VAL A 378 19.21 5.62 15.41
N LYS A 379 18.20 6.22 14.79
CA LYS A 379 17.49 5.65 13.63
C LYS A 379 18.26 6.02 12.36
N ARG A 380 18.92 5.04 11.76
CA ARG A 380 19.60 5.15 10.47
C ARG A 380 18.65 4.77 9.34
N LEU A 381 18.22 5.77 8.59
CA LEU A 381 17.23 5.59 7.53
C LEU A 381 17.86 4.87 6.32
N SER A 382 17.05 4.05 5.65
CA SER A 382 17.52 3.27 4.49
C SER A 382 17.90 4.17 3.32
N ILE A 383 19.09 3.95 2.75
CA ILE A 383 19.63 4.66 1.58
C ILE A 383 18.82 4.34 0.30
N LYS A 384 18.19 3.17 0.23
CA LYS A 384 17.58 2.63 -1.00
C LYS A 384 16.12 3.01 -1.24
N SER A 385 15.48 3.82 -0.38
CA SER A 385 14.06 4.17 -0.53
C SER A 385 13.84 5.69 -0.65
N TRP A 386 13.14 6.13 -1.71
CA TRP A 386 12.61 7.50 -1.81
C TRP A 386 11.70 7.87 -0.62
N GLN A 387 11.11 6.86 0.00
CA GLN A 387 10.32 6.97 1.22
C GLN A 387 11.15 7.45 2.42
N GLY A 388 12.41 7.02 2.57
CA GLY A 388 13.27 7.44 3.68
C GLY A 388 13.60 8.94 3.70
N LEU A 389 13.66 9.61 2.53
CA LEU A 389 13.86 11.07 2.47
C LEU A 389 12.59 11.85 2.85
N GLU A 390 11.42 11.38 2.44
CA GLU A 390 10.14 12.00 2.81
C GLU A 390 9.84 11.79 4.30
N GLU A 391 10.16 10.61 4.83
CA GLU A 391 10.07 10.28 6.26
C GLU A 391 11.04 11.11 7.09
N PHE A 392 12.30 11.26 6.65
CA PHE A 392 13.26 12.16 7.29
C PHE A 392 12.71 13.57 7.38
N LYS A 393 12.19 14.11 6.27
CA LYS A 393 11.58 15.46 6.24
C LYS A 393 10.35 15.53 7.14
N ASN A 394 9.49 14.53 7.15
CA ASN A 394 8.30 14.52 8.00
C ASN A 394 8.69 14.46 9.48
N GLU A 395 9.53 13.51 9.91
CA GLU A 395 9.97 13.38 11.30
C GLU A 395 10.73 14.62 11.77
N PHE A 396 11.62 15.18 10.93
CA PHE A 396 12.34 16.41 11.23
C PHE A 396 11.40 17.61 11.40
N MET A 397 10.50 17.84 10.45
CA MET A 397 9.56 18.97 10.48
C MET A 397 8.51 18.85 11.59
N LEU A 398 8.19 17.61 12.02
CA LEU A 398 7.11 17.33 12.95
C LEU A 398 7.60 17.32 14.40
N ILE A 399 8.70 16.65 14.71
CA ILE A 399 9.09 16.42 16.12
C ILE A 399 9.81 17.62 16.73
N GLU A 400 10.39 18.52 15.92
CA GLU A 400 10.89 19.82 16.40
C GLU A 400 9.86 20.59 17.22
N LYS A 401 8.58 20.43 16.88
CA LYS A 401 7.48 21.21 17.46
C LYS A 401 6.66 20.44 18.48
N LEU A 402 7.00 19.19 18.76
CA LEU A 402 6.24 18.32 19.65
C LEU A 402 7.01 18.06 20.93
N GLN A 403 6.48 18.56 22.03
CA GLN A 403 7.01 18.32 23.36
C GLN A 403 5.87 17.90 24.27
N HIS A 404 5.81 16.61 24.57
CA HIS A 404 4.76 16.06 25.42
C HIS A 404 5.27 14.80 26.13
N ARG A 405 4.82 14.55 27.37
CA ARG A 405 5.29 13.40 28.19
C ARG A 405 5.05 12.05 27.51
N ASN A 406 4.00 11.94 26.71
CA ASN A 406 3.61 10.71 26.00
C ASN A 406 4.01 10.67 24.52
N LEU A 407 4.97 11.49 24.08
CA LEU A 407 5.58 11.40 22.75
C LEU A 407 7.10 11.23 22.89
N VAL A 408 7.72 10.42 22.02
CA VAL A 408 9.18 10.23 22.04
C VAL A 408 9.87 11.48 21.53
N ARG A 409 10.83 11.99 22.29
CA ARG A 409 11.54 13.23 21.97
C ARG A 409 12.68 13.00 20.97
N LEU A 410 12.64 13.73 19.86
CA LEU A 410 13.79 13.90 18.97
C LEU A 410 14.81 14.83 19.63
N LEU A 411 16.05 14.38 19.72
CA LEU A 411 17.18 15.11 20.30
C LEU A 411 18.03 15.83 19.26
N GLY A 412 18.00 15.37 18.01
CA GLY A 412 18.86 15.89 16.94
C GLY A 412 18.75 15.09 15.65
N CYS A 413 19.45 15.54 14.63
CA CYS A 413 19.63 14.82 13.37
C CYS A 413 21.09 14.86 12.90
N GLY A 414 21.46 13.91 12.05
CA GLY A 414 22.76 13.87 11.38
C GLY A 414 22.58 13.61 9.89
N MET A 415 23.30 14.34 9.05
CA MET A 415 23.24 14.18 7.59
C MET A 415 24.61 14.43 6.96
N GLU A 416 25.17 13.41 6.31
CA GLU A 416 26.43 13.54 5.57
C GLU A 416 26.38 12.61 4.35
N GLY A 417 26.51 13.18 3.15
CA GLY A 417 26.34 12.43 1.90
C GLY A 417 24.95 11.81 1.79
N GLU A 418 24.88 10.48 1.69
CA GLU A 418 23.63 9.74 1.60
C GLU A 418 23.02 9.37 2.97
N GLU A 419 23.81 9.46 4.05
CA GLU A 419 23.40 9.10 5.41
C GLU A 419 22.39 10.10 5.97
N LYS A 420 21.29 9.58 6.50
CA LYS A 420 20.24 10.35 7.17
C LYS A 420 19.92 9.68 8.50
N LEU A 421 20.18 10.39 9.58
CA LEU A 421 20.15 9.88 10.94
C LEU A 421 19.23 10.75 11.80
N LEU A 422 18.36 10.10 12.56
CA LEU A 422 17.53 10.76 13.57
C LEU A 422 17.92 10.24 14.95
N ILE A 423 18.16 11.16 15.89
CA ILE A 423 18.62 10.85 17.24
C ILE A 423 17.48 11.09 18.21
N TYR A 424 17.08 10.06 18.94
CA TYR A 424 16.00 10.05 19.92
C TYR A 424 16.50 9.82 21.33
N GLU A 425 15.68 10.17 22.32
CA GLU A 425 15.88 9.64 23.68
C GLU A 425 15.83 8.11 23.66
N PHE A 426 16.70 7.47 24.47
CA PHE A 426 16.70 6.02 24.58
C PHE A 426 15.53 5.53 25.45
N MET A 427 14.83 4.50 24.97
CA MET A 427 13.66 3.90 25.62
C MET A 427 14.03 2.50 26.14
N PRO A 428 14.36 2.33 27.43
CA PRO A 428 14.95 1.10 27.96
C PRO A 428 13.99 -0.10 27.93
N ASN A 429 12.68 0.16 28.07
CA ASN A 429 11.65 -0.87 28.02
C ASN A 429 11.12 -1.11 26.60
N LYS A 430 11.80 -0.62 25.55
CA LYS A 430 11.49 -0.92 24.15
C LYS A 430 10.01 -0.64 23.82
N SER A 431 9.39 -1.43 22.94
CA SER A 431 8.04 -1.25 22.42
C SER A 431 6.99 -2.09 23.13
N LEU A 432 5.76 -1.61 23.15
CA LEU A 432 4.62 -2.21 23.84
C LEU A 432 4.23 -3.58 23.30
N ASP A 433 4.41 -3.84 22.00
CA ASP A 433 4.13 -5.15 21.38
C ASP A 433 4.93 -6.29 22.03
N ILE A 434 6.16 -6.01 22.48
CA ILE A 434 7.00 -6.98 23.20
C ILE A 434 6.35 -7.37 24.52
N PHE A 435 5.63 -6.46 25.20
CA PHE A 435 4.99 -6.77 26.47
C PHE A 435 3.62 -7.40 26.32
N ILE A 436 2.84 -7.04 25.29
CA ILE A 436 1.51 -7.62 25.09
C ILE A 436 1.59 -9.07 24.59
N PHE A 437 2.52 -9.38 23.69
CA PHE A 437 2.49 -10.64 22.93
C PHE A 437 3.56 -11.66 23.33
N ASP A 438 4.53 -11.29 24.16
CA ASP A 438 5.48 -12.24 24.75
C ASP A 438 4.98 -12.70 26.11
N ALA A 439 4.84 -14.02 26.30
CA ALA A 439 4.23 -14.58 27.51
C ALA A 439 4.99 -14.22 28.81
N GLU A 440 6.32 -14.12 28.76
CA GLU A 440 7.13 -13.80 29.95
C GLU A 440 7.04 -12.31 30.30
N ARG A 441 7.08 -11.44 29.27
CA ARG A 441 6.95 -9.99 29.46
C ARG A 441 5.53 -9.59 29.84
N ARG A 442 4.52 -10.32 29.34
CA ARG A 442 3.10 -10.06 29.61
C ARG A 442 2.77 -10.13 31.10
N ALA A 443 3.40 -11.04 31.83
CA ALA A 443 3.25 -11.18 33.26
C ALA A 443 3.74 -9.95 34.06
N GLN A 444 4.50 -9.04 33.43
CA GLN A 444 4.96 -7.78 34.03
C GLN A 444 3.95 -6.64 33.88
N LEU A 445 2.93 -6.81 33.02
CA LEU A 445 1.87 -5.84 32.83
C LEU A 445 0.67 -6.19 33.71
N ASP A 446 0.67 -5.67 34.93
CA ASP A 446 -0.55 -5.64 35.75
C ASP A 446 -1.55 -4.62 35.20
N TRP A 447 -2.76 -4.64 35.76
CA TRP A 447 -3.83 -3.78 35.28
C TRP A 447 -3.57 -2.30 35.46
N GLU A 448 -2.99 -1.89 36.58
CA GLU A 448 -2.66 -0.47 36.81
C GLU A 448 -1.66 0.02 35.75
N THR A 449 -0.63 -0.78 35.45
CA THR A 449 0.33 -0.49 34.39
C THR A 449 -0.35 -0.44 33.02
N CYS A 450 -1.19 -1.42 32.67
CA CYS A 450 -1.98 -1.42 31.43
C CYS A 450 -2.86 -0.17 31.31
N TYR A 451 -3.58 0.18 32.37
CA TYR A 451 -4.47 1.32 32.40
C TYR A 451 -3.71 2.65 32.25
N ASN A 452 -2.54 2.77 32.91
CA ASN A 452 -1.66 3.92 32.76
C ASN A 452 -1.06 4.04 31.35
N ILE A 453 -0.70 2.91 30.72
CA ILE A 453 -0.25 2.86 29.32
C ILE A 453 -1.38 3.33 28.39
N ILE A 454 -2.60 2.81 28.58
CA ILE A 454 -3.79 3.20 27.82
C ILE A 454 -4.03 4.70 27.90
N GLY A 455 -4.07 5.25 29.13
CA GLY A 455 -4.22 6.69 29.35
C GLY A 455 -3.05 7.50 28.81
N GLY A 456 -1.83 6.96 28.83
CA GLY A 456 -0.66 7.59 28.20
C GLY A 456 -0.80 7.72 26.69
N ILE A 457 -1.22 6.65 26.01
CA ILE A 457 -1.46 6.68 24.55
C ILE A 457 -2.60 7.66 24.23
N ALA A 458 -3.69 7.63 25.01
CA ALA A 458 -4.83 8.52 24.82
C ALA A 458 -4.43 10.00 24.91
N ARG A 459 -3.69 10.39 25.96
CA ARG A 459 -3.16 11.76 26.13
C ARG A 459 -2.18 12.15 25.03
N GLY A 460 -1.32 11.23 24.60
CA GLY A 460 -0.40 11.46 23.47
C GLY A 460 -1.14 11.79 22.18
N LEU A 461 -2.20 11.02 21.86
CA LEU A 461 -3.03 11.28 20.69
C LEU A 461 -3.89 12.54 20.83
N LEU A 462 -4.46 12.80 22.01
CA LEU A 462 -5.18 14.03 22.31
C LEU A 462 -4.32 15.25 22.00
N TYR A 463 -3.07 15.24 22.47
CA TYR A 463 -2.13 16.32 22.17
C TYR A 463 -1.89 16.48 20.66
N LEU A 464 -1.70 15.39 19.91
CA LEU A 464 -1.52 15.45 18.46
C LEU A 464 -2.75 15.99 17.72
N HIS A 465 -3.95 15.67 18.19
CA HIS A 465 -5.20 15.98 17.48
C HIS A 465 -5.80 17.35 17.84
N GLU A 466 -5.67 17.76 19.10
CA GLU A 466 -6.45 18.86 19.69
C GLU A 466 -5.56 19.92 20.37
N ASP A 467 -4.53 19.55 21.13
CA ASP A 467 -3.77 20.53 21.95
C ASP A 467 -2.50 21.09 21.30
N SER A 468 -1.97 20.41 20.27
CA SER A 468 -0.79 20.88 19.56
C SER A 468 -1.14 22.01 18.59
N ARG A 469 -0.15 22.88 18.31
CA ARG A 469 -0.32 24.04 17.42
C ARG A 469 -0.79 23.67 16.00
N LEU A 470 -0.45 22.47 15.53
CA LEU A 470 -0.90 21.94 14.26
C LEU A 470 -1.60 20.62 14.53
N ARG A 471 -2.79 20.42 13.98
CA ARG A 471 -3.46 19.13 14.04
C ARG A 471 -2.66 18.10 13.25
N ILE A 472 -2.19 17.06 13.93
CA ILE A 472 -1.34 16.00 13.38
C ILE A 472 -2.08 14.68 13.40
N ILE A 473 -2.04 13.96 12.28
CA ILE A 473 -2.57 12.60 12.16
C ILE A 473 -1.39 11.65 11.97
N HIS A 474 -1.27 10.65 12.83
CA HIS A 474 -0.15 9.71 12.89
C HIS A 474 -0.14 8.73 11.72
N ARG A 475 -1.31 8.13 11.41
CA ARG A 475 -1.55 7.16 10.31
C ARG A 475 -0.89 5.79 10.39
N ASP A 476 0.11 5.59 11.26
CA ASP A 476 0.69 4.25 11.54
C ASP A 476 0.80 3.97 13.05
N LEU A 477 -0.28 4.23 13.78
CA LEU A 477 -0.31 3.91 15.20
C LEU A 477 -0.54 2.40 15.40
N LYS A 478 0.35 1.75 16.16
CA LYS A 478 0.36 0.32 16.48
C LYS A 478 1.21 0.08 17.73
N PRO A 479 1.13 -1.09 18.41
CA PRO A 479 1.88 -1.31 19.64
C PRO A 479 3.40 -1.27 19.46
N SER A 480 3.94 -1.64 18.29
CA SER A 480 5.39 -1.50 18.02
C SER A 480 5.88 -0.06 17.86
N ASN A 481 4.96 0.90 17.66
CA ASN A 481 5.25 2.33 17.61
C ASN A 481 4.93 3.05 18.94
N VAL A 482 4.54 2.32 19.98
CA VAL A 482 4.39 2.83 21.36
C VAL A 482 5.56 2.31 22.17
N LEU A 483 6.47 3.19 22.58
CA LEU A 483 7.64 2.85 23.39
C LEU A 483 7.38 3.09 24.88
N LEU A 484 8.11 2.39 25.73
CA LEU A 484 7.98 2.46 27.18
C LEU A 484 9.28 2.98 27.79
N ASP A 485 9.18 4.02 28.62
CA ASP A 485 10.33 4.53 29.35
C ASP A 485 10.62 3.68 30.61
N HIS A 486 11.61 4.08 31.40
CA HIS A 486 12.03 3.38 32.61
C HIS A 486 10.93 3.25 33.68
N GLU A 487 9.90 4.10 33.65
CA GLU A 487 8.74 4.07 34.55
C GLU A 487 7.53 3.36 33.91
N MET A 488 7.71 2.67 32.77
CA MET A 488 6.64 2.06 31.97
C MET A 488 5.62 3.07 31.41
N VAL A 489 6.00 4.35 31.29
CA VAL A 489 5.13 5.37 30.68
C VAL A 489 5.17 5.24 29.16
N ALA A 490 3.99 5.16 28.56
CA ALA A 490 3.82 5.06 27.12
C ALA A 490 4.19 6.35 26.39
N LYS A 491 5.01 6.24 25.35
CA LYS A 491 5.39 7.32 24.44
C LYS A 491 5.19 6.91 22.97
N ILE A 492 4.40 7.68 22.22
CA ILE A 492 4.17 7.45 20.79
C ILE A 492 5.42 7.86 20.00
N SER A 493 5.80 7.03 19.02
CA SER A 493 6.98 7.18 18.18
C SER A 493 6.67 6.91 16.70
N ASP A 494 7.67 7.10 15.83
CA ASP A 494 7.63 6.80 14.39
C ASP A 494 6.65 7.65 13.58
N PHE A 495 6.96 8.94 13.50
CA PHE A 495 6.16 9.94 12.81
C PHE A 495 6.45 10.07 11.29
N GLY A 496 7.21 9.14 10.69
CA GLY A 496 7.58 9.20 9.27
C GLY A 496 6.38 9.29 8.32
N MET A 497 5.24 8.73 8.75
CA MET A 497 3.97 8.76 8.04
C MET A 497 3.02 9.85 8.50
N ALA A 498 3.37 10.72 9.46
CA ALA A 498 2.45 11.73 9.96
C ALA A 498 2.10 12.79 8.89
N ARG A 499 0.92 13.42 9.05
CA ARG A 499 0.46 14.54 8.21
C ARG A 499 -0.17 15.62 9.08
N PHE A 500 0.02 16.88 8.72
CA PHE A 500 -0.54 18.03 9.43
C PHE A 500 -1.62 18.74 8.61
N PHE A 501 -2.57 19.35 9.30
CA PHE A 501 -3.62 20.18 8.72
C PHE A 501 -3.55 21.61 9.27
N GLY A 502 -3.94 22.59 8.46
CA GLY A 502 -4.33 23.90 8.97
C GLY A 502 -5.68 23.80 9.70
N GLU A 503 -5.96 24.75 10.61
CA GLU A 503 -7.12 24.74 11.53
C GLU A 503 -8.48 24.43 10.88
N ASN A 504 -8.65 24.68 9.57
CA ASN A 504 -9.92 24.55 8.84
C ASN A 504 -10.11 23.21 8.07
N GLN A 505 -9.22 22.23 8.19
CA GLN A 505 -9.35 20.95 7.51
C GLN A 505 -9.42 19.77 8.50
N ASN A 506 -10.49 18.98 8.42
CA ASN A 506 -10.76 17.87 9.36
C ASN A 506 -10.54 16.47 8.75
N LYS A 507 -10.39 16.36 7.42
CA LYS A 507 -10.19 15.12 6.68
C LYS A 507 -9.35 15.41 5.42
N ALA A 508 -8.50 14.48 5.00
CA ALA A 508 -7.86 14.51 3.68
C ALA A 508 -7.95 13.16 2.98
N ASN A 509 -7.72 13.19 1.67
CA ASN A 509 -7.61 12.02 0.82
C ASN A 509 -6.15 11.89 0.35
N THR A 510 -5.60 10.68 0.40
CA THR A 510 -4.31 10.34 -0.20
C THR A 510 -4.48 9.24 -1.24
N ARG A 511 -3.74 9.36 -2.35
CA ARG A 511 -3.62 8.29 -3.36
C ARG A 511 -2.65 7.18 -2.93
N ARG A 512 -1.81 7.45 -1.94
CA ARG A 512 -0.84 6.50 -1.36
C ARG A 512 -1.30 6.14 0.04
N VAL A 513 -1.95 4.99 0.18
CA VAL A 513 -2.28 4.39 1.48
C VAL A 513 -1.00 3.80 2.07
N VAL A 514 -0.64 4.24 3.27
CA VAL A 514 0.52 3.78 4.03
C VAL A 514 0.11 3.51 5.47
N GLY A 515 0.71 2.50 6.10
CA GLY A 515 0.37 2.11 7.47
C GLY A 515 0.32 0.59 7.60
N THR A 516 0.04 0.12 8.81
CA THR A 516 0.11 -1.30 9.14
C THR A 516 -1.27 -1.97 9.08
N PHE A 517 -1.37 -3.06 8.31
CA PHE A 517 -2.61 -3.83 8.20
C PHE A 517 -3.08 -4.35 9.57
N GLY A 518 -4.39 -4.32 9.82
CA GLY A 518 -4.99 -4.66 11.12
C GLY A 518 -5.22 -3.45 12.03
N TYR A 519 -4.51 -2.33 11.81
CA TYR A 519 -4.66 -1.09 12.58
C TYR A 519 -5.27 0.05 11.74
N MET A 520 -5.20 -0.06 10.41
CA MET A 520 -5.76 0.94 9.52
C MET A 520 -7.29 0.95 9.58
N ALA A 521 -7.86 2.15 9.74
CA ALA A 521 -9.29 2.35 9.61
C ALA A 521 -9.78 1.98 8.20
N PRO A 522 -10.98 1.40 8.05
CA PRO A 522 -11.48 0.92 6.77
C PRO A 522 -11.58 2.02 5.70
N GLU A 523 -12.08 3.19 6.08
CA GLU A 523 -12.19 4.33 5.15
C GLU A 523 -10.82 4.81 4.66
N TYR A 524 -9.78 4.62 5.47
CA TYR A 524 -8.42 4.93 5.09
C TYR A 524 -7.83 3.84 4.18
N ALA A 525 -8.01 2.57 4.56
CA ALA A 525 -7.51 1.42 3.81
C ALA A 525 -8.18 1.27 2.44
N MET A 526 -9.49 1.54 2.36
CA MET A 526 -10.31 1.31 1.16
C MET A 526 -10.38 2.55 0.25
N GLU A 527 -10.46 3.75 0.82
CA GLU A 527 -10.73 4.98 0.05
C GLU A 527 -9.59 6.01 0.12
N GLY A 528 -8.54 5.73 0.92
CA GLY A 528 -7.43 6.68 1.15
C GLY A 528 -7.82 7.88 2.00
N ILE A 529 -8.99 7.84 2.66
CA ILE A 529 -9.51 8.95 3.47
C ILE A 529 -8.96 8.82 4.88
N PHE A 530 -8.16 9.79 5.33
CA PHE A 530 -7.64 9.81 6.69
C PHE A 530 -8.10 11.06 7.45
N SER A 531 -8.32 10.88 8.74
CA SER A 531 -8.74 11.92 9.68
C SER A 531 -8.29 11.55 11.09
N VAL A 532 -8.49 12.44 12.06
CA VAL A 532 -8.24 12.12 13.48
C VAL A 532 -8.99 10.84 13.91
N LYS A 533 -10.15 10.58 13.31
CA LYS A 533 -10.95 9.36 13.55
C LYS A 533 -10.30 8.07 13.02
N SER A 534 -9.33 8.19 12.11
CA SER A 534 -8.56 7.04 11.63
C SER A 534 -7.53 6.61 12.67
N ASP A 535 -6.88 7.55 13.36
CA ASP A 535 -6.00 7.25 14.51
C ASP A 535 -6.80 6.75 15.72
N VAL A 536 -8.02 7.30 15.96
CA VAL A 536 -8.94 6.80 17.00
C VAL A 536 -9.26 5.32 16.79
N PHE A 537 -9.49 4.91 15.53
CA PHE A 537 -9.69 3.50 15.21
C PHE A 537 -8.46 2.66 15.57
N SER A 538 -7.26 3.10 15.18
CA SER A 538 -6.01 2.41 15.52
C SER A 538 -5.80 2.30 17.03
N PHE A 539 -6.12 3.36 17.79
CA PHE A 539 -6.12 3.33 19.25
C PHE A 539 -7.09 2.28 19.82
N GLY A 540 -8.31 2.20 19.28
CA GLY A 540 -9.29 1.20 19.70
C GLY A 540 -8.79 -0.23 19.48
N VAL A 541 -8.10 -0.49 18.36
CA VAL A 541 -7.45 -1.79 18.13
C VAL A 541 -6.39 -2.08 19.21
N ILE A 542 -5.47 -1.14 19.46
CA ILE A 542 -4.41 -1.29 20.47
C ILE A 542 -5.00 -1.54 21.86
N LEU A 543 -6.06 -0.82 22.21
CA LEU A 543 -6.77 -0.98 23.48
C LEU A 543 -7.29 -2.40 23.66
N LEU A 544 -7.93 -2.95 22.62
CA LEU A 544 -8.45 -4.32 22.64
C LEU A 544 -7.32 -5.36 22.69
N GLU A 545 -6.18 -5.10 22.05
CA GLU A 545 -5.00 -5.96 22.16
C GLU A 545 -4.40 -5.96 23.58
N ILE A 546 -4.31 -4.79 24.23
CA ILE A 546 -3.83 -4.67 25.63
C ILE A 546 -4.73 -5.49 26.58
N ILE A 547 -6.06 -5.37 26.41
CA ILE A 547 -7.03 -6.05 27.29
C ILE A 547 -7.02 -7.57 27.07
N SER A 548 -6.89 -8.02 25.81
CA SER A 548 -6.99 -9.45 25.49
C SER A 548 -5.67 -10.20 25.51
N GLY A 549 -4.53 -9.50 25.40
CA GLY A 549 -3.22 -10.10 25.14
C GLY A 549 -3.10 -10.74 23.75
N LYS A 550 -4.08 -10.55 22.86
CA LYS A 550 -4.16 -11.23 21.56
C LYS A 550 -3.87 -10.27 20.42
N ARG A 551 -3.03 -10.70 19.48
CA ARG A 551 -2.64 -9.89 18.32
C ARG A 551 -3.76 -9.84 17.27
N SER A 552 -4.05 -8.63 16.79
CA SER A 552 -5.03 -8.37 15.73
C SER A 552 -4.57 -8.95 14.38
N SER A 553 -3.29 -8.79 14.04
CA SER A 553 -2.68 -9.40 12.85
C SER A 553 -2.46 -10.91 13.08
N GLY A 554 -3.28 -11.75 12.46
CA GLY A 554 -3.18 -13.22 12.57
C GLY A 554 -4.30 -13.90 13.38
N PHE A 555 -5.31 -13.15 13.86
CA PHE A 555 -6.43 -13.68 14.65
C PHE A 555 -7.32 -14.72 13.91
N TYR A 556 -7.06 -14.94 12.62
CA TYR A 556 -7.74 -15.93 11.77
C TYR A 556 -7.55 -17.41 12.19
N LEU A 557 -6.71 -17.69 13.21
CA LEU A 557 -6.35 -19.04 13.66
C LEU A 557 -7.29 -19.64 14.73
N THR A 558 -8.33 -18.93 15.18
CA THR A 558 -9.36 -19.52 16.04
C THR A 558 -10.41 -20.24 15.19
N GLU A 559 -11.04 -21.29 15.72
CA GLU A 559 -11.91 -22.27 15.05
C GLU A 559 -13.05 -21.69 14.16
N HIS A 560 -13.26 -20.37 14.14
CA HIS A 560 -14.33 -19.68 13.43
C HIS A 560 -13.86 -18.58 12.46
N GLY A 561 -12.54 -18.38 12.26
CA GLY A 561 -12.00 -17.44 11.26
C GLY A 561 -12.38 -15.97 11.45
N GLN A 562 -12.76 -15.56 12.68
CA GLN A 562 -13.17 -14.19 13.01
C GLN A 562 -11.94 -13.27 13.17
N THR A 563 -12.10 -11.95 13.02
CA THR A 563 -11.08 -10.97 13.40
C THR A 563 -11.16 -10.65 14.90
N LEU A 564 -10.10 -10.08 15.50
CA LEU A 564 -10.11 -9.68 16.92
C LEU A 564 -11.31 -8.77 17.24
N LEU A 565 -11.60 -7.82 16.34
CA LEU A 565 -12.72 -6.88 16.47
C LEU A 565 -14.08 -7.59 16.42
N ALA A 566 -14.24 -8.55 15.50
CA ALA A 566 -15.48 -9.32 15.38
C ALA A 566 -15.69 -10.23 16.62
N TYR A 567 -14.62 -10.79 17.16
CA TYR A 567 -14.66 -11.59 18.37
C TYR A 567 -15.03 -10.76 19.61
N ALA A 568 -14.37 -9.60 19.80
CA ALA A 568 -14.69 -8.66 20.86
C ALA A 568 -16.15 -8.21 20.79
N TRP A 569 -16.61 -7.84 19.59
CA TRP A 569 -17.99 -7.44 19.35
C TRP A 569 -18.97 -8.54 19.70
N ARG A 570 -18.75 -9.77 19.23
CA ARG A 570 -19.62 -10.91 19.50
C ARG A 570 -19.78 -11.16 21.00
N LEU A 571 -18.69 -11.21 21.75
CA LEU A 571 -18.73 -11.42 23.20
C LEU A 571 -19.44 -10.27 23.91
N TRP A 572 -19.30 -9.04 23.43
CA TRP A 572 -20.02 -7.89 23.96
C TRP A 572 -21.55 -8.03 23.82
N ILE A 573 -22.05 -8.33 22.62
CA ILE A 573 -23.50 -8.50 22.39
C ILE A 573 -24.07 -9.73 23.10
N GLU A 574 -23.28 -10.78 23.28
CA GLU A 574 -23.67 -11.98 24.03
C GLU A 574 -23.67 -11.77 25.56
N GLY A 575 -23.24 -10.60 26.05
CA GLY A 575 -23.11 -10.34 27.49
C GLY A 575 -21.95 -11.09 28.15
N LYS A 576 -20.98 -11.56 27.36
CA LYS A 576 -19.81 -12.37 27.76
C LYS A 576 -18.50 -11.59 27.63
N ALA A 577 -18.55 -10.27 27.80
CA ALA A 577 -17.43 -9.37 27.61
C ALA A 577 -16.17 -9.75 28.41
N MET A 578 -16.34 -10.33 29.60
CA MET A 578 -15.21 -10.79 30.43
C MET A 578 -14.44 -11.98 29.84
N GLU A 579 -15.04 -12.80 28.96
CA GLU A 579 -14.32 -13.88 28.26
C GLU A 579 -13.28 -13.35 27.26
N PHE A 580 -13.36 -12.07 26.88
CA PHE A 580 -12.40 -11.42 26.00
C PHE A 580 -11.09 -11.06 26.72
N VAL A 581 -11.16 -10.87 28.03
CA VAL A 581 -10.08 -10.32 28.86
C VAL A 581 -9.00 -11.37 29.09
N ASP A 582 -7.75 -10.95 29.03
CA ASP A 582 -6.60 -11.76 29.41
C ASP A 582 -6.75 -12.24 30.87
N PRO A 583 -6.72 -13.56 31.15
CA PRO A 583 -6.81 -14.09 32.50
C PRO A 583 -5.81 -13.46 33.48
N LEU A 584 -4.61 -13.09 33.01
CA LEU A 584 -3.58 -12.44 33.84
C LEU A 584 -4.00 -11.05 34.35
N LEU A 585 -4.92 -10.37 33.65
CA LEU A 585 -5.51 -9.12 34.11
C LEU A 585 -6.70 -9.34 35.05
N VAL A 586 -7.45 -10.43 34.89
CA VAL A 586 -8.68 -10.66 35.69
C VAL A 586 -8.36 -10.90 37.16
N GLU A 587 -7.28 -11.61 37.47
CA GLU A 587 -6.94 -12.02 38.84
C GLU A 587 -6.57 -10.86 39.79
N ARG A 588 -6.27 -9.66 39.27
CA ARG A 588 -5.66 -8.56 40.04
C ARG A 588 -6.37 -7.21 39.92
N SER A 589 -7.62 -7.18 39.44
CA SER A 589 -8.20 -5.94 38.89
C SER A 589 -9.69 -5.75 39.15
N PRO A 590 -10.18 -4.51 39.27
CA PRO A 590 -11.61 -4.23 39.30
C PRO A 590 -12.23 -4.51 37.91
N ALA A 591 -13.19 -5.43 37.86
CA ALA A 591 -13.89 -5.82 36.63
C ALA A 591 -14.53 -4.62 35.91
N GLU A 592 -15.01 -3.63 36.65
CA GLU A 592 -15.63 -2.42 36.12
C GLU A 592 -14.68 -1.59 35.25
N GLY A 593 -13.43 -1.39 35.69
CA GLY A 593 -12.43 -0.66 34.91
C GLY A 593 -12.07 -1.36 33.60
N ILE A 594 -11.96 -2.69 33.63
CA ILE A 594 -11.67 -3.50 32.44
C ILE A 594 -12.82 -3.42 31.44
N LEU A 595 -14.05 -3.62 31.91
CA LEU A 595 -15.25 -3.53 31.07
C LEU A 595 -15.42 -2.14 30.47
N ARG A 596 -15.09 -1.09 31.23
CA ARG A 596 -15.08 0.29 30.75
C ARG A 596 -14.08 0.49 29.62
N CYS A 597 -12.84 0.00 29.76
CA CYS A 597 -11.85 0.06 28.68
C CYS A 597 -12.30 -0.74 27.45
N LEU A 598 -12.87 -1.93 27.63
CA LEU A 598 -13.41 -2.72 26.53
C LEU A 598 -14.53 -1.98 25.78
N HIS A 599 -15.44 -1.34 26.51
CA HIS A 599 -16.50 -0.50 25.96
C HIS A 599 -15.93 0.67 25.14
N ILE A 600 -14.97 1.41 25.70
CA ILE A 600 -14.29 2.51 25.00
C ILE A 600 -13.60 1.99 23.72
N GLY A 601 -12.99 0.81 23.77
CA GLY A 601 -12.36 0.17 22.61
C GLY A 601 -13.33 -0.08 21.48
N LEU A 602 -14.50 -0.63 21.81
CA LEU A 602 -15.59 -0.86 20.85
C LEU A 602 -16.13 0.44 20.27
N LEU A 603 -16.24 1.51 21.06
CA LEU A 603 -16.63 2.85 20.57
C LEU A 603 -15.62 3.40 19.56
N CYS A 604 -14.32 3.17 19.79
CA CYS A 604 -13.25 3.63 18.92
C CYS A 604 -13.18 2.87 17.58
N VAL A 605 -13.57 1.60 17.52
CA VAL A 605 -13.48 0.76 16.30
C VAL A 605 -14.76 0.70 15.45
N GLN A 606 -15.74 1.56 15.74
CA GLN A 606 -17.02 1.59 15.02
C GLN A 606 -16.84 1.80 13.52
N LYS A 607 -17.78 1.23 12.73
CA LYS A 607 -17.71 1.26 11.27
C LYS A 607 -17.70 2.68 10.70
N ASP A 608 -18.65 3.52 11.08
CA ASP A 608 -18.69 4.91 10.64
C ASP A 608 -17.72 5.77 11.46
N PRO A 609 -16.78 6.50 10.82
CA PRO A 609 -15.91 7.44 11.51
C PRO A 609 -16.65 8.54 12.30
N ALA A 610 -17.89 8.86 11.94
CA ALA A 610 -18.71 9.85 12.65
C ALA A 610 -19.08 9.37 14.06
N ASP A 611 -19.36 8.08 14.22
CA ASP A 611 -19.78 7.48 15.51
C ASP A 611 -18.63 7.28 16.49
N ARG A 612 -17.38 7.25 16.00
CA ARG A 612 -16.18 7.13 16.85
C ARG A 612 -16.02 8.38 17.72
N PRO A 613 -15.62 8.26 19.00
CA PRO A 613 -15.41 9.42 19.87
C PRO A 613 -14.21 10.29 19.41
N THR A 614 -14.10 11.50 19.97
CA THR A 614 -12.85 12.29 19.92
C THR A 614 -11.88 11.79 20.98
N MET A 615 -10.59 12.11 20.85
CA MET A 615 -9.62 11.72 21.88
C MET A 615 -9.84 12.47 23.20
N SER A 616 -10.38 13.70 23.16
CA SER A 616 -10.83 14.41 24.36
C SER A 616 -11.94 13.67 25.11
N PHE A 617 -12.92 13.12 24.38
CA PHE A 617 -13.95 12.29 25.00
C PHE A 617 -13.36 11.00 25.55
N VAL A 618 -12.44 10.35 24.84
CA VAL A 618 -11.78 9.12 25.31
C VAL A 618 -10.99 9.38 26.60
N ASP A 619 -10.20 10.45 26.66
CA ASP A 619 -9.42 10.81 27.85
C ASP A 619 -10.34 11.08 29.06
N LEU A 620 -11.42 11.84 28.85
CA LEU A 620 -12.43 12.09 29.87
C LEU A 620 -13.14 10.80 30.31
N ALA A 621 -13.50 9.94 29.36
CA ALA A 621 -14.14 8.65 29.61
C ALA A 621 -13.20 7.72 30.38
N LEU A 622 -11.89 7.78 30.17
CA LEU A 622 -10.94 7.04 30.99
C LEU A 622 -10.89 7.64 32.41
N ALA A 623 -10.75 8.96 32.55
CA ALA A 623 -10.46 9.61 33.83
C ALA A 623 -11.63 9.74 34.83
N SER A 624 -12.88 9.77 34.37
CA SER A 624 -14.04 10.15 35.22
C SER A 624 -15.00 8.99 35.51
N ASP A 625 -15.48 8.92 36.75
CA ASP A 625 -16.55 8.02 37.18
C ASP A 625 -17.78 8.79 37.71
N PRO A 626 -19.04 8.47 37.29
CA PRO A 626 -19.45 7.75 36.11
C PRO A 626 -20.07 8.70 35.06
N ILE A 627 -19.36 8.95 33.96
CA ILE A 627 -20.00 9.48 32.73
C ILE A 627 -20.67 8.30 32.02
N ALA A 628 -21.95 8.45 31.69
CA ALA A 628 -22.69 7.47 30.91
C ALA A 628 -22.11 7.35 29.50
N LEU A 629 -21.58 6.17 29.16
CA LEU A 629 -21.03 5.89 27.84
C LEU A 629 -22.14 5.50 26.85
N PRO A 630 -22.10 5.99 25.60
CA PRO A 630 -23.06 5.58 24.58
C PRO A 630 -22.89 4.09 24.24
N GLN A 631 -23.97 3.43 23.81
CA GLN A 631 -23.89 2.04 23.36
C GLN A 631 -23.05 1.94 22.07
N PRO A 632 -22.06 1.03 22.01
CA PRO A 632 -21.23 0.90 20.83
C PRO A 632 -22.04 0.24 19.71
N GLN A 633 -21.75 0.63 18.47
CA GLN A 633 -22.27 -0.02 17.26
C GLN A 633 -21.25 -1.01 16.69
N GLN A 634 -21.69 -1.77 15.69
CA GLN A 634 -20.87 -2.82 15.07
C GLN A 634 -19.54 -2.28 14.53
N PRO A 635 -18.39 -2.88 14.89
CA PRO A 635 -17.09 -2.54 14.35
C PRO A 635 -17.01 -2.80 12.86
N ALA A 636 -16.11 -2.08 12.19
CA ALA A 636 -15.79 -2.37 10.81
C ALA A 636 -15.19 -3.79 10.64
N PHE A 637 -15.31 -4.36 9.42
CA PHE A 637 -14.84 -5.72 9.08
C PHE A 637 -15.57 -6.90 9.76
N SER A 638 -16.74 -6.67 10.36
CA SER A 638 -17.56 -7.73 10.98
C SER A 638 -18.40 -8.60 10.01
N LEU A 639 -18.10 -8.59 8.70
CA LEU A 639 -18.86 -9.34 7.70
C LEU A 639 -18.20 -10.69 7.37
N ILE A 640 -18.65 -11.75 8.03
CA ILE A 640 -18.77 -13.08 7.42
C ILE A 640 -20.28 -13.35 7.31
N LYS A 641 -20.74 -13.74 6.12
CA LYS A 641 -22.09 -14.27 5.91
C LYS A 641 -22.30 -15.41 6.91
N ILE A 642 -23.16 -15.21 7.90
CA ILE A 642 -23.76 -16.31 8.63
C ILE A 642 -24.60 -17.05 7.58
N VAL A 643 -24.05 -18.12 7.01
CA VAL A 643 -24.90 -19.17 6.45
C VAL A 643 -25.67 -19.69 7.66
N PRO A 644 -27.00 -19.57 7.73
CA PRO A 644 -27.73 -20.21 8.79
C PRO A 644 -27.40 -21.69 8.70
N ALA A 645 -26.79 -22.25 9.74
CA ALA A 645 -26.81 -23.68 9.91
C ALA A 645 -28.29 -24.05 9.86
N HIS A 646 -28.69 -24.80 8.83
CA HIS A 646 -29.99 -25.43 8.82
C HIS A 646 -30.09 -26.20 10.15
N LYS A 647 -30.89 -25.68 11.07
CA LYS A 647 -31.39 -26.46 12.19
C LYS A 647 -32.11 -27.63 11.54
N SER A 648 -31.47 -28.80 11.55
CA SER A 648 -32.19 -30.06 11.46
C SER A 648 -33.14 -30.05 12.65
N SER A 649 -34.40 -29.70 12.42
CA SER A 649 -35.43 -29.90 13.43
C SER A 649 -35.58 -31.40 13.63
N SER A 650 -35.03 -31.89 14.73
CA SER A 650 -35.49 -33.12 15.34
C SER A 650 -36.90 -32.86 15.89
N THR A 651 -37.90 -33.20 15.10
CA THR A 651 -39.26 -33.39 15.59
C THR A 651 -39.80 -34.68 14.98
N ASP A 652 -39.94 -35.66 15.86
CA ASP A 652 -40.88 -36.78 15.87
C ASP A 652 -40.94 -37.73 14.67
N ARG A 653 -40.29 -38.89 14.85
CA ARG A 653 -40.65 -40.12 14.15
C ARG A 653 -41.87 -40.73 14.84
N SER A 654 -43.04 -40.58 14.24
CA SER A 654 -44.17 -41.48 14.53
C SER A 654 -43.86 -42.87 13.99
N VAL A 655 -43.96 -43.87 14.85
CA VAL A 655 -43.98 -45.29 14.49
C VAL A 655 -45.16 -45.55 13.56
N ASN A 656 -44.92 -46.18 12.40
CA ASN A 656 -45.80 -47.21 11.84
C ASN A 656 -45.13 -47.98 10.67
N GLN A 657 -44.84 -49.25 10.98
CA GLN A 657 -44.97 -50.49 10.19
C GLN A 657 -44.68 -50.56 8.67
N MET A 658 -43.86 -51.58 8.33
CA MET A 658 -43.83 -52.36 7.06
C MET A 658 -43.28 -51.65 5.80
N THR A 659 -42.37 -52.17 4.97
CA THR A 659 -41.76 -53.50 4.74
C THR A 659 -40.39 -53.28 4.06
N VAL A 660 -39.37 -54.08 4.39
CA VAL A 660 -38.05 -54.05 3.73
C VAL A 660 -38.13 -54.83 2.41
N SER A 661 -37.78 -54.19 1.30
CA SER A 661 -37.34 -54.89 0.08
C SER A 661 -35.98 -54.34 -0.35
N SER A 662 -35.00 -55.23 -0.30
CA SER A 662 -33.62 -55.02 -0.74
C SER A 662 -33.51 -55.16 -2.25
N PHE A 663 -32.98 -54.15 -2.93
CA PHE A 663 -32.40 -54.31 -4.27
C PHE A 663 -31.16 -53.43 -4.41
N LEU A 664 -29.99 -54.08 -4.43
CA LEU A 664 -28.77 -53.56 -5.05
C LEU A 664 -28.85 -53.83 -6.55
N PRO A 665 -28.33 -52.91 -7.38
CA PRO A 665 -27.42 -53.39 -8.42
C PRO A 665 -26.22 -52.47 -8.68
N ARG A 666 -25.05 -53.13 -8.68
CA ARG A 666 -23.81 -52.95 -9.46
C ARG A 666 -23.25 -51.55 -9.71
#